data_AF-F2UIA4-F1
#
_entry.id   AF-F2UIA4-F1
#
_cell.length_a   1.000
_cell.length_b   1.000
_cell.length_c   1.000
_cell.angle_alpha   90.00
_cell.angle_beta   90.00
_cell.angle_gamma   90.00
#
_symmetry.space_group_name_H-M   'P 1'
#
loop_
_entity.id
_entity.type
_entity.pdbx_description
1 polymer ?
#
loop_
_entity_poly.entity_id
_entity_poly.type
_entity_poly.pdbx_seq_one_letter_code
_entity_poly.pdbx_strand_id
1 'polypeptide(L)'
;MCSKPYGVQLAFSPRLYAKHLVNEDLYREQHMVTCDDDLPLVTMAAPTCKALCLDLTWNSKRAINGQYGACLLQQRDLVGDMLTAATQQGHKVFAGVRVTDETQDVEGLVRMVEKSGCVGIVVDTRTTEETAAICNWDVVARIKALTALPVLAHASLNSPNEIQPFLKHTGADAVVATTELLFQPTLFSLESTTATTPSSSTATPSAVSSLDLAARYLQLFRQHMAFPFFARWHLCHLLHSTLLHMPDIFDDVHNANTPAALERVLEEIKTKAAAAALGADVNACRICPPLAYHSAPDTASILRYEGDVDQAAAARSWASDLVAAGVLPSNHVDMHKRLEYDPNCGHERKLNQLAKRKLKRIGFQKQQKEEKAKQRKQRRRAAREAGAEDQAEKKAKTEQVEKKTKQEQREERRARVLAAMQSPTAIRVAIDMGLGDAMNRKEIVKLSDQIRRLYGANLRAQHPCHLHLTSLDPNGLPYRLCKQRNVGFDDYLATMTDKTHIHHFDPSEIVFLTPDSPNVLVDLVPSKTYVFGGLVDESIQKNFTLNRAQKAGIVTARLPILEFSNAKATKYAPVLSINQVFDAFLKVIHGEGWREGLRAAVPERKGFALYSEEKINATVQHMKEQSVDGVYMQATSYDDNNNDKADGGGVDVVDAKTPAPAVANATNQQDAEQLAAPMDEGETKGEHSEETAPAPAAA
;
A
#
# COMPACT_ATOMS: atom_id res chain seq x y z
N MET A 1 20.13 16.38 -4.81
CA MET A 1 18.86 16.17 -5.55
C MET A 1 19.01 16.56 -7.02
N CYS A 2 18.39 15.85 -7.97
CA CYS A 2 18.51 16.15 -9.42
C CYS A 2 17.88 17.50 -9.83
N SER A 3 16.86 17.97 -9.09
CA SER A 3 16.12 19.23 -9.36
C SER A 3 16.78 20.50 -8.79
N LYS A 4 17.73 20.39 -7.85
CA LYS A 4 18.44 21.53 -7.22
C LYS A 4 19.06 22.54 -8.20
N PRO A 5 19.75 22.09 -9.27
CA PRO A 5 20.32 22.99 -10.27
C PRO A 5 19.28 23.77 -11.09
N TYR A 6 18.00 23.40 -11.02
CA TYR A 6 16.93 23.91 -11.87
C TYR A 6 15.91 24.74 -11.09
N GLY A 7 16.38 25.56 -10.15
CA GLY A 7 15.56 26.56 -9.45
C GLY A 7 14.98 26.11 -8.11
N VAL A 8 15.15 24.86 -7.69
CA VAL A 8 14.72 24.45 -6.34
C VAL A 8 15.53 25.17 -5.26
N GLN A 9 14.86 25.96 -4.43
CA GLN A 9 15.49 26.76 -3.38
C GLN A 9 15.50 26.05 -2.02
N LEU A 10 14.43 25.34 -1.68
CA LEU A 10 14.31 24.57 -0.43
C LEU A 10 13.83 23.15 -0.73
N ALA A 11 14.48 22.17 -0.12
CA ALA A 11 14.13 20.76 -0.25
C ALA A 11 13.54 20.22 1.06
N PHE A 12 12.72 19.17 0.95
CA PHE A 12 12.32 18.34 2.09
C PHE A 12 12.86 16.92 1.98
N SER A 13 13.21 16.33 3.12
CA SER A 13 13.47 14.89 3.17
C SER A 13 12.20 14.10 2.81
N PRO A 14 12.33 12.82 2.41
CA PRO A 14 11.20 11.91 2.42
C PRO A 14 10.52 11.84 3.79
N ARG A 15 9.30 11.30 3.82
CA ARG A 15 8.61 11.01 5.08
C ARG A 15 9.36 9.98 5.92
N LEU A 16 9.72 10.36 7.15
CA LEU A 16 10.41 9.50 8.12
C LEU A 16 9.49 9.16 9.29
N TYR A 17 9.45 7.89 9.67
CA TYR A 17 8.73 7.46 10.88
C TYR A 17 9.58 7.70 12.12
N ALA A 18 9.15 8.62 12.98
CA ALA A 18 9.89 8.98 14.20
C ALA A 18 10.25 7.76 15.09
N LYS A 19 9.35 6.78 15.22
CA LYS A 19 9.62 5.56 16.00
C LYS A 19 10.79 4.76 15.45
N HIS A 20 10.81 4.49 14.14
CA HIS A 20 11.89 3.73 13.50
C HIS A 20 13.17 4.54 13.49
N LEU A 21 13.05 5.84 13.24
CA LEU A 21 14.17 6.76 13.27
C LEU A 21 14.90 6.77 14.62
N VAL A 22 14.19 6.68 15.74
CA VAL A 22 14.82 6.65 17.08
C VAL A 22 15.42 5.29 17.39
N ASN A 23 14.75 4.20 17.03
CA ASN A 23 15.07 2.87 17.55
C ASN A 23 15.90 1.98 16.62
N GLU A 24 16.02 2.31 15.33
CA GLU A 24 16.59 1.41 14.32
C GLU A 24 17.71 2.08 13.52
N ASP A 25 18.96 1.62 13.73
CA ASP A 25 20.14 2.10 12.99
C ASP A 25 19.99 1.90 11.48
N LEU A 26 19.57 0.69 11.08
CA LEU A 26 19.38 0.35 9.67
C LEU A 26 18.35 1.26 9.00
N TYR A 27 17.29 1.66 9.70
CA TYR A 27 16.29 2.58 9.15
C TYR A 27 16.90 3.97 8.89
N ARG A 28 17.76 4.46 9.78
CA ARG A 28 18.49 5.71 9.58
C ARG A 28 19.41 5.63 8.38
N GLU A 29 20.24 4.59 8.31
CA GLU A 29 21.18 4.38 7.20
C GLU A 29 20.48 4.30 5.83
N GLN A 30 19.29 3.70 5.78
CA GLN A 30 18.55 3.50 4.53
C GLN A 30 17.70 4.70 4.11
N HIS A 31 17.15 5.46 5.05
CA HIS A 31 16.15 6.49 4.76
C HIS A 31 16.63 7.93 5.01
N MET A 32 17.72 8.13 5.74
CA MET A 32 18.33 9.44 5.97
C MET A 32 19.61 9.63 5.15
N VAL A 33 19.51 9.42 3.83
CA VAL A 33 20.61 9.66 2.91
C VAL A 33 20.46 11.06 2.31
N THR A 34 21.45 11.92 2.54
CA THR A 34 21.49 13.30 2.02
C THR A 34 22.95 13.73 1.81
N CYS A 35 23.17 14.80 1.03
CA CYS A 35 24.47 15.43 0.84
C CYS A 35 24.39 16.97 0.96
N ASP A 36 25.55 17.64 1.00
CA ASP A 36 25.61 19.11 1.13
C ASP A 36 24.88 19.83 -0.02
N ASP A 37 24.82 19.23 -1.21
CA ASP A 37 24.09 19.77 -2.37
C ASP A 37 22.55 19.76 -2.19
N ASP A 38 22.03 19.03 -1.20
CA ASP A 38 20.59 19.04 -0.89
C ASP A 38 20.19 20.28 -0.08
N LEU A 39 21.17 20.99 0.50
CA LEU A 39 20.91 22.15 1.36
C LEU A 39 20.38 23.36 0.55
N PRO A 40 19.55 24.23 1.16
CA PRO A 40 18.88 24.03 2.44
C PRO A 40 17.83 22.91 2.37
N LEU A 41 17.74 22.13 3.45
CA LEU A 41 16.90 20.94 3.59
C LEU A 41 16.10 21.02 4.91
N VAL A 42 14.80 20.82 4.84
CA VAL A 42 13.91 20.63 5.99
C VAL A 42 13.63 19.14 6.15
N THR A 43 13.87 18.58 7.33
CA THR A 43 13.68 17.13 7.55
C THR A 43 12.51 16.87 8.48
N MET A 44 11.95 15.67 8.42
CA MET A 44 10.82 15.33 9.31
C MET A 44 11.28 14.85 10.69
N ALA A 45 12.53 14.42 10.83
CA ALA A 45 13.27 14.28 12.08
C ALA A 45 14.73 13.91 11.76
N ALA A 46 15.69 14.70 12.28
CA ALA A 46 17.12 14.43 12.14
C ALA A 46 17.91 15.16 13.24
N PRO A 47 18.89 14.52 13.91
CA PRO A 47 19.77 15.19 14.87
C PRO A 47 20.64 16.29 14.24
N THR A 48 20.91 16.18 12.94
CA THR A 48 21.85 17.04 12.20
C THR A 48 21.18 18.26 11.55
N CYS A 49 19.86 18.32 11.49
CA CYS A 49 19.14 19.39 10.80
C CYS A 49 18.59 20.43 11.79
N LYS A 50 18.81 21.72 11.50
CA LYS A 50 18.27 22.80 12.36
C LYS A 50 16.81 23.17 12.02
N ALA A 51 16.24 22.62 10.94
CA ALA A 51 14.85 22.83 10.55
C ALA A 51 14.10 21.49 10.43
N LEU A 52 12.89 21.45 10.99
CA LEU A 52 12.02 20.28 11.04
C LEU A 52 10.65 20.58 10.42
N CYS A 53 10.01 19.62 9.78
CA CYS A 53 8.60 19.70 9.38
C CYS A 53 7.81 18.57 10.06
N LEU A 54 6.80 18.92 10.85
CA LEU A 54 5.83 17.93 11.33
C LEU A 54 4.78 17.73 10.25
N ASP A 55 4.80 16.57 9.60
CA ASP A 55 3.88 16.26 8.50
C ASP A 55 2.49 15.82 9.01
N LEU A 56 1.52 16.75 8.95
CA LEU A 56 0.09 16.51 9.18
C LEU A 56 -0.70 16.65 7.87
N THR A 57 -0.05 16.48 6.73
CA THR A 57 -0.68 16.52 5.40
C THR A 57 -1.13 15.14 4.94
N TRP A 58 -0.47 14.08 5.43
CA TRP A 58 -0.67 12.73 4.92
C TRP A 58 -2.01 12.14 5.35
N ASN A 59 -2.92 12.02 4.40
CA ASN A 59 -4.24 11.42 4.60
C ASN A 59 -4.31 10.09 3.84
N SER A 60 -3.87 9.00 4.45
CA SER A 60 -4.03 7.65 3.88
C SER A 60 -4.61 6.69 4.92
N LYS A 61 -5.26 5.61 4.50
CA LYS A 61 -5.65 4.50 5.40
C LYS A 61 -4.52 4.04 6.33
N ARG A 62 -3.27 4.04 5.86
CA ARG A 62 -2.10 3.68 6.67
C ARG A 62 -1.83 4.72 7.76
N ALA A 63 -1.93 6.00 7.42
CA ALA A 63 -1.79 7.11 8.35
C ALA A 63 -2.90 7.16 9.39
N ILE A 64 -4.15 6.96 8.96
CA ILE A 64 -5.33 6.87 9.82
C ILE A 64 -5.18 5.71 10.81
N ASN A 65 -4.89 4.50 10.32
CA ASN A 65 -4.72 3.32 11.17
C ASN A 65 -3.51 3.44 12.10
N GLY A 66 -2.47 4.14 11.66
CA GLY A 66 -1.26 4.38 12.43
C GLY A 66 -1.35 5.57 13.39
N GLN A 67 -2.44 6.33 13.35
CA GLN A 67 -2.66 7.56 14.13
C GLN A 67 -1.56 8.62 13.92
N TYR A 68 -1.19 8.87 12.66
CA TYR A 68 -0.30 9.97 12.27
C TYR A 68 -0.79 10.67 11.00
N GLY A 69 -0.15 11.78 10.60
CA GLY A 69 -0.56 12.57 9.44
C GLY A 69 -1.82 13.41 9.72
N ALA A 70 -2.64 13.63 8.69
CA ALA A 70 -3.78 14.54 8.74
C ALA A 70 -4.85 14.16 9.78
N CYS A 71 -4.99 12.87 10.11
CA CYS A 71 -5.94 12.42 11.13
C CYS A 71 -5.66 12.99 12.52
N LEU A 72 -4.41 13.36 12.82
CA LEU A 72 -4.03 13.97 14.09
C LEU A 72 -4.56 15.40 14.26
N LEU A 73 -4.97 16.08 13.17
CA LEU A 73 -5.54 17.42 13.25
C LEU A 73 -6.87 17.46 14.02
N GLN A 74 -7.50 16.31 14.24
CA GLN A 74 -8.66 16.17 15.14
C GLN A 74 -8.26 16.27 16.63
N GLN A 75 -6.99 16.01 16.97
CA GLN A 75 -6.42 16.07 18.32
C GLN A 75 -5.53 17.31 18.48
N ARG A 76 -6.13 18.49 18.38
CA ARG A 76 -5.39 19.78 18.32
C ARG A 76 -4.45 20.01 19.50
N ASP A 77 -4.88 19.68 20.71
CA ASP A 77 -4.04 19.86 21.90
C ASP A 77 -2.75 19.03 21.81
N LEU A 78 -2.87 17.76 21.38
CA LEU A 78 -1.72 16.89 21.17
C LEU A 78 -0.78 17.43 20.08
N VAL A 79 -1.34 17.93 18.97
CA VAL A 79 -0.54 18.53 17.89
C VAL A 79 0.21 19.77 18.39
N GLY A 80 -0.47 20.66 19.12
CA GLY A 80 0.16 21.83 19.73
C GLY A 80 1.28 21.46 20.70
N ASP A 81 1.07 20.44 21.52
CA ASP A 81 2.10 19.93 22.45
C ASP A 81 3.31 19.37 21.70
N MET A 82 3.09 18.61 20.61
CA MET A 82 4.19 18.07 19.78
C MET A 82 5.00 19.18 19.10
N LEU A 83 4.32 20.16 18.50
CA LEU A 83 4.98 21.31 17.87
C LEU A 83 5.77 22.12 18.89
N THR A 84 5.16 22.40 20.04
CA THR A 84 5.81 23.13 21.16
C THR A 84 7.02 22.39 21.70
N ALA A 85 6.93 21.06 21.86
CA ALA A 85 8.06 20.26 22.31
C ALA A 85 9.23 20.34 21.31
N ALA A 86 8.96 20.28 20.01
CA ALA A 86 9.99 20.37 18.97
C ALA A 86 10.65 21.75 18.91
N THR A 87 9.88 22.84 19.04
CA THR A 87 10.41 24.21 19.03
C THR A 87 11.24 24.51 20.29
N GLN A 88 10.84 23.99 21.45
CA GLN A 88 11.59 24.14 22.71
C GLN A 88 12.96 23.47 22.71
N GLN A 89 13.20 22.47 21.85
CA GLN A 89 14.53 21.88 21.64
C GLN A 89 15.45 22.76 20.76
N GLY A 90 14.97 23.92 20.30
CA GLY A 90 15.74 24.87 19.50
C GLY A 90 15.68 24.64 17.99
N HIS A 91 14.83 23.72 17.52
CA HIS A 91 14.61 23.50 16.09
C HIS A 91 13.68 24.55 15.49
N LYS A 92 13.90 24.86 14.22
CA LYS A 92 13.01 25.70 13.40
C LYS A 92 11.92 24.81 12.81
N VAL A 93 10.72 24.86 13.37
CA VAL A 93 9.65 23.90 13.04
C VAL A 93 8.65 24.50 12.05
N PHE A 94 8.45 23.82 10.93
CA PHE A 94 7.33 24.00 10.02
C PHE A 94 6.20 23.04 10.39
N ALA A 95 4.95 23.50 10.31
CA ALA A 95 3.79 22.64 10.46
C ALA A 95 3.19 22.34 9.08
N GLY A 96 3.25 21.09 8.64
CA GLY A 96 2.55 20.64 7.45
C GLY A 96 1.10 20.35 7.78
N VAL A 97 0.14 20.98 7.11
CA VAL A 97 -1.30 20.86 7.38
C VAL A 97 -2.08 20.58 6.11
N ARG A 98 -3.17 19.81 6.25
CA ARG A 98 -4.17 19.60 5.21
C ARG A 98 -5.54 19.93 5.78
N VAL A 99 -6.30 20.76 5.06
CA VAL A 99 -7.70 21.03 5.37
C VAL A 99 -8.55 20.15 4.46
N THR A 100 -9.15 19.12 5.07
CA THR A 100 -9.94 18.10 4.37
C THR A 100 -11.43 18.44 4.27
N ASP A 101 -11.90 19.41 5.07
CA ASP A 101 -13.30 19.80 5.15
C ASP A 101 -13.41 21.32 5.40
N GLU A 102 -14.29 22.00 4.66
CA GLU A 102 -14.54 23.44 4.76
C GLU A 102 -15.05 23.87 6.15
N THR A 103 -15.68 22.95 6.88
CA THR A 103 -16.17 23.17 8.25
C THR A 103 -15.05 23.17 9.29
N GLN A 104 -13.82 22.78 8.94
CA GLN A 104 -12.71 22.79 9.87
C GLN A 104 -12.38 24.21 10.31
N ASP A 105 -12.15 24.38 11.61
CA ASP A 105 -11.74 25.64 12.21
C ASP A 105 -10.29 25.99 11.83
N VAL A 106 -10.11 26.57 10.64
CA VAL A 106 -8.80 26.99 10.10
C VAL A 106 -8.14 28.03 11.00
N GLU A 107 -8.92 28.92 11.62
CA GLU A 107 -8.38 29.98 12.47
C GLU A 107 -7.77 29.41 13.76
N GLY A 108 -8.46 28.51 14.45
CA GLY A 108 -7.89 27.84 15.62
C GLY A 108 -6.67 26.98 15.28
N LEU A 109 -6.61 26.39 14.08
CA LEU A 109 -5.45 25.66 13.60
C LEU A 109 -4.24 26.58 13.43
N VAL A 110 -4.41 27.71 12.74
CA VAL A 110 -3.35 28.71 12.53
C VAL A 110 -2.85 29.27 13.86
N ARG A 111 -3.77 29.66 14.76
CA ARG A 111 -3.41 30.15 16.10
C ARG A 111 -2.64 29.13 16.93
N MET A 112 -3.00 27.84 16.84
CA MET A 112 -2.28 26.76 17.51
C MET A 112 -0.85 26.64 16.99
N VAL A 113 -0.66 26.71 15.67
CA VAL A 113 0.67 26.64 15.04
C VAL A 113 1.53 27.84 15.46
N GLU A 114 1.00 29.06 15.42
CA GLU A 114 1.71 30.27 15.85
C GLU A 114 2.10 30.21 17.34
N LYS A 115 1.15 29.83 18.20
CA LYS A 115 1.39 29.70 19.65
C LYS A 115 2.45 28.65 19.98
N SER A 116 2.59 27.63 19.13
CA SER A 116 3.59 26.56 19.30
C SER A 116 5.01 27.02 18.94
N GLY A 117 5.19 28.23 18.39
CA GLY A 117 6.49 28.79 18.01
C GLY A 117 7.01 28.30 16.66
N CYS A 118 6.13 27.78 15.80
CA CYS A 118 6.50 27.37 14.45
C CYS A 118 6.97 28.57 13.61
N VAL A 119 7.83 28.30 12.63
CA VAL A 119 8.43 29.32 11.76
C VAL A 119 7.80 29.40 10.37
N GLY A 120 6.85 28.52 10.07
CA GLY A 120 6.14 28.48 8.81
C GLY A 120 5.09 27.38 8.75
N ILE A 121 4.20 27.47 7.78
CA ILE A 121 3.12 26.52 7.53
C ILE A 121 3.27 25.95 6.12
N VAL A 122 3.25 24.63 5.98
CA VAL A 122 3.16 23.98 4.68
C VAL A 122 1.73 23.51 4.48
N VAL A 123 1.04 23.95 3.43
CA VAL A 123 -0.39 23.65 3.21
C VAL A 123 -0.54 22.75 1.99
N ASP A 124 -1.20 21.59 2.14
CA ASP A 124 -1.62 20.76 1.01
C ASP A 124 -3.05 21.15 0.58
N THR A 125 -3.22 21.59 -0.67
CA THR A 125 -4.49 22.09 -1.22
C THR A 125 -5.53 21.00 -1.51
N ARG A 126 -5.16 19.72 -1.39
CA ARG A 126 -6.04 18.60 -1.75
C ARG A 126 -6.93 18.19 -0.58
N THR A 127 -8.21 17.95 -0.86
CA THR A 127 -9.23 17.61 0.15
C THR A 127 -9.35 16.09 0.42
N THR A 128 -9.03 15.22 -0.55
CA THR A 128 -9.22 13.75 -0.44
C THR A 128 -7.94 12.93 -0.73
N GLU A 129 -8.06 11.59 -0.64
CA GLU A 129 -7.02 10.59 -0.96
C GLU A 129 -6.74 10.47 -2.47
N GLU A 130 -7.66 10.89 -3.34
CA GLU A 130 -7.58 10.64 -4.78
C GLU A 130 -6.58 11.58 -5.47
N THR A 131 -5.65 11.00 -6.23
CA THR A 131 -4.58 11.68 -6.97
C THR A 131 -5.07 12.61 -8.09
N ALA A 132 -6.38 12.67 -8.32
CA ALA A 132 -7.06 13.55 -9.28
C ALA A 132 -7.93 14.63 -8.61
N ALA A 133 -7.74 14.89 -7.31
CA ALA A 133 -8.61 15.76 -6.54
C ALA A 133 -8.50 17.25 -6.91
N ILE A 134 -9.66 17.91 -6.91
CA ILE A 134 -9.84 19.37 -6.98
C ILE A 134 -8.93 20.02 -5.92
N CYS A 135 -8.00 20.87 -6.35
CA CYS A 135 -7.19 21.68 -5.44
C CYS A 135 -8.02 22.87 -4.97
N ASN A 136 -8.22 22.99 -3.67
CA ASN A 136 -8.84 24.18 -3.09
C ASN A 136 -7.76 25.23 -2.85
N TRP A 137 -7.64 26.20 -3.75
CA TRP A 137 -6.68 27.31 -3.59
C TRP A 137 -7.16 28.33 -2.55
N ASP A 138 -8.46 28.48 -2.37
CA ASP A 138 -9.06 29.44 -1.43
C ASP A 138 -8.67 29.15 0.02
N VAL A 139 -8.45 27.88 0.38
CA VAL A 139 -7.99 27.53 1.73
C VAL A 139 -6.60 28.10 2.03
N VAL A 140 -5.73 28.17 1.02
CA VAL A 140 -4.38 28.74 1.17
C VAL A 140 -4.49 30.26 1.33
N ALA A 141 -5.31 30.92 0.51
CA ALA A 141 -5.60 32.35 0.64
C ALA A 141 -6.15 32.69 2.04
N ARG A 142 -7.08 31.86 2.54
CA ARG A 142 -7.64 32.01 3.89
C ARG A 142 -6.58 31.84 4.97
N ILE A 143 -5.72 30.82 4.89
CA ILE A 143 -4.62 30.61 5.86
C ILE A 143 -3.64 31.79 5.79
N LYS A 144 -3.24 32.21 4.59
CA LYS A 144 -2.31 33.33 4.39
C LYS A 144 -2.85 34.64 4.97
N ALA A 145 -4.16 34.89 4.87
CA ALA A 145 -4.78 36.08 5.45
C ALA A 145 -4.79 36.08 7.00
N LEU A 146 -4.66 34.91 7.64
CA LEU A 146 -4.75 34.74 9.09
C LEU A 146 -3.40 34.79 9.81
N THR A 147 -2.27 34.70 9.12
CA THR A 147 -0.95 34.64 9.73
C THR A 147 0.10 35.43 8.98
N ALA A 148 1.07 35.96 9.72
CA ALA A 148 2.29 36.53 9.16
C ALA A 148 3.39 35.47 8.91
N LEU A 149 3.20 34.24 9.38
CA LEU A 149 4.13 33.15 9.11
C LEU A 149 4.22 32.88 7.60
N PRO A 150 5.41 32.50 7.09
CA PRO A 150 5.54 32.00 5.73
C PRO A 150 4.62 30.81 5.48
N VAL A 151 3.80 30.89 4.44
CA VAL A 151 2.88 29.86 3.96
C VAL A 151 3.42 29.30 2.65
N LEU A 152 3.80 28.03 2.68
CA LEU A 152 4.29 27.29 1.54
C LEU A 152 3.20 26.34 1.07
N ALA A 153 2.74 26.49 -0.15
CA ALA A 153 1.54 25.81 -0.60
C ALA A 153 1.85 24.77 -1.67
N HIS A 154 1.46 23.52 -1.40
CA HIS A 154 1.54 22.42 -2.34
C HIS A 154 0.26 22.37 -3.18
N ALA A 155 0.42 22.53 -4.49
CA ALA A 155 -0.64 22.39 -5.48
C ALA A 155 -0.19 21.45 -6.59
N SER A 156 -1.11 20.60 -7.08
CA SER A 156 -0.85 19.71 -8.21
C SER A 156 -0.85 20.48 -9.53
N LEU A 157 0.19 21.30 -9.72
CA LEU A 157 0.36 22.15 -10.90
C LEU A 157 0.89 21.33 -12.07
N ASN A 158 0.17 21.35 -13.19
CA ASN A 158 0.51 20.51 -14.35
C ASN A 158 1.43 21.21 -15.37
N SER A 159 1.79 22.47 -15.10
CA SER A 159 2.64 23.29 -15.97
C SER A 159 3.33 24.42 -15.19
N PRO A 160 4.56 24.83 -15.58
CA PRO A 160 5.19 26.05 -15.06
C PRO A 160 4.29 27.30 -15.17
N ASN A 161 3.45 27.37 -16.20
CA ASN A 161 2.56 28.51 -16.44
C ASN A 161 1.45 28.66 -15.38
N GLU A 162 1.17 27.61 -14.59
CA GLU A 162 0.17 27.65 -13.51
C GLU A 162 0.73 28.21 -12.19
N ILE A 163 2.06 28.26 -12.03
CA ILE A 163 2.73 28.75 -10.81
C ILE A 163 2.33 30.20 -10.51
N GLN A 164 2.33 31.06 -11.52
CA GLN A 164 2.01 32.49 -11.35
C GLN A 164 0.55 32.76 -11.00
N PRO A 165 -0.43 32.23 -11.76
CA PRO A 165 -1.83 32.29 -11.36
C PRO A 165 -2.07 31.76 -9.95
N PHE A 166 -1.44 30.65 -9.58
CA PHE A 166 -1.59 30.05 -8.25
C PHE A 166 -1.08 30.95 -7.12
N LEU A 167 0.14 31.48 -7.24
CA LEU A 167 0.70 32.40 -6.24
C LEU A 167 -0.12 33.68 -6.14
N LYS A 168 -0.58 34.22 -7.27
CA LYS A 168 -1.42 35.42 -7.29
C LYS A 168 -2.77 35.21 -6.61
N HIS A 169 -3.39 34.03 -6.82
CA HIS A 169 -4.67 33.70 -6.20
C HIS A 169 -4.55 33.45 -4.70
N THR A 170 -3.53 32.69 -4.30
CA THR A 170 -3.37 32.22 -2.91
C THR A 170 -2.64 33.19 -2.01
N GLY A 171 -1.80 34.07 -2.57
CA GLY A 171 -0.86 34.89 -1.80
C GLY A 171 0.20 34.08 -1.05
N ALA A 172 0.34 32.78 -1.33
CA ALA A 172 1.36 31.94 -0.70
C ALA A 172 2.77 32.49 -0.95
N ASP A 173 3.68 32.32 0.00
CA ASP A 173 5.05 32.83 -0.10
C ASP A 173 5.93 31.95 -1.00
N ALA A 174 5.55 30.68 -1.17
CA ALA A 174 6.23 29.76 -2.07
C ALA A 174 5.33 28.59 -2.53
N VAL A 175 5.66 28.01 -3.68
CA VAL A 175 5.02 26.80 -4.20
C VAL A 175 5.85 25.60 -3.82
N VAL A 176 5.19 24.55 -3.33
CA VAL A 176 5.76 23.22 -3.11
C VAL A 176 5.32 22.31 -4.25
N ALA A 177 6.26 21.61 -4.89
CA ALA A 177 5.97 20.56 -5.87
C ALA A 177 6.50 19.21 -5.35
N THR A 178 5.80 18.13 -5.68
CA THR A 178 6.15 16.75 -5.29
C THR A 178 6.31 15.87 -6.52
N THR A 179 5.26 15.14 -6.91
CA THR A 179 5.23 14.21 -8.03
C THR A 179 5.59 14.89 -9.35
N GLU A 180 5.23 16.15 -9.49
CA GLU A 180 5.48 16.98 -10.69
C GLU A 180 6.98 17.03 -11.02
N LEU A 181 7.85 17.08 -10.01
CA LEU A 181 9.30 17.15 -10.19
C LEU A 181 9.94 15.83 -10.65
N LEU A 182 9.21 14.72 -10.56
CA LEU A 182 9.66 13.44 -11.08
C LEU A 182 9.50 13.36 -12.59
N PHE A 183 8.48 14.03 -13.12
CA PHE A 183 8.26 14.17 -14.56
C PHE A 183 9.08 15.33 -15.12
N GLN A 184 9.14 16.45 -14.39
CA GLN A 184 9.79 17.68 -14.84
C GLN A 184 10.70 18.27 -13.75
N PRO A 185 11.94 17.76 -13.57
CA PRO A 185 12.91 18.35 -12.64
C PRO A 185 13.21 19.83 -12.90
N THR A 186 12.95 20.29 -14.13
CA THR A 186 13.14 21.66 -14.61
C THR A 186 11.91 22.56 -14.39
N LEU A 187 10.87 22.09 -13.69
CA LEU A 187 9.61 22.82 -13.45
C LEU A 187 9.82 24.26 -12.96
N PHE A 188 10.91 24.47 -12.22
CA PHE A 188 11.26 25.74 -11.59
C PHE A 188 12.40 26.49 -12.29
N SER A 189 12.82 26.04 -13.47
CA SER A 189 13.85 26.71 -14.25
C SER A 189 13.31 28.04 -14.79
N LEU A 190 14.07 29.11 -14.56
CA LEU A 190 13.76 30.43 -15.09
C LEU A 190 14.14 30.49 -16.59
N GLU A 191 13.38 29.82 -17.46
CA GLU A 191 13.48 30.11 -18.89
C GLU A 191 12.73 31.42 -19.16
N SER A 192 13.49 32.41 -19.66
CA SER A 192 13.06 33.75 -20.03
C SER A 192 11.86 33.73 -20.98
N THR A 193 10.65 33.76 -20.41
CA THR A 193 9.40 34.04 -21.12
C THR A 193 9.26 35.55 -21.29
N THR A 194 10.17 36.17 -22.04
CA THR A 194 9.96 37.50 -22.64
C THR A 194 10.09 37.38 -24.14
N ALA A 195 9.04 36.88 -24.77
CA ALA A 195 8.83 37.02 -26.19
C ALA A 195 8.48 38.48 -26.51
N THR A 196 9.47 39.36 -26.72
CA THR A 196 9.30 40.57 -27.54
C THR A 196 10.63 41.09 -28.08
N THR A 197 11.10 40.52 -29.18
CA THR A 197 11.74 41.14 -30.39
C THR A 197 12.76 40.18 -31.03
N PRO A 198 12.72 39.98 -32.36
CA PRO A 198 13.72 39.17 -33.04
C PRO A 198 14.90 40.06 -33.42
N SER A 199 16.01 39.96 -32.67
CA SER A 199 17.31 40.44 -33.15
C SER A 199 18.31 39.31 -33.22
N SER A 200 19.03 39.29 -34.32
CA SER A 200 19.88 38.25 -34.88
C SER A 200 20.90 37.60 -33.93
N SER A 201 21.03 36.29 -34.11
CA SER A 201 22.20 35.45 -33.87
C SER A 201 22.84 35.49 -32.48
N THR A 202 22.44 34.56 -31.62
CA THR A 202 23.31 33.63 -30.87
C THR A 202 22.39 32.63 -30.15
N ALA A 203 22.81 31.37 -30.08
CA ALA A 203 21.98 30.21 -29.74
C ALA A 203 21.04 30.41 -28.55
N THR A 204 19.75 30.15 -28.76
CA THR A 204 18.77 29.89 -27.69
C THR A 204 19.35 28.83 -26.73
N PRO A 205 19.33 29.04 -25.41
CA PRO A 205 19.75 27.99 -24.48
C PRO A 205 18.82 26.79 -24.70
N SER A 206 19.40 25.67 -25.12
CA SER A 206 18.67 24.43 -25.41
C SER A 206 17.97 23.96 -24.15
N ALA A 207 16.65 23.79 -24.20
CA ALA A 207 15.89 23.10 -23.17
C ALA A 207 16.57 21.75 -22.85
N VAL A 208 16.80 21.45 -21.58
CA VAL A 208 17.47 20.22 -21.16
C VAL A 208 16.55 19.04 -21.43
N SER A 209 17.01 18.05 -22.20
CA SER A 209 16.23 16.87 -22.54
C SER A 209 15.98 15.97 -21.32
N SER A 210 14.83 15.29 -21.28
CA SER A 210 14.54 14.23 -20.31
C SER A 210 15.61 13.13 -20.29
N LEU A 211 16.22 12.83 -21.44
CA LEU A 211 17.33 11.87 -21.55
C LEU A 211 18.60 12.35 -20.84
N ASP A 212 18.89 13.65 -20.90
CA ASP A 212 20.03 14.25 -20.21
C ASP A 212 19.79 14.30 -18.71
N LEU A 213 18.56 14.61 -18.29
CA LEU A 213 18.15 14.56 -16.89
C LEU A 213 18.22 13.12 -16.33
N ALA A 214 17.80 12.12 -17.10
CA ALA A 214 17.92 10.70 -16.74
C ALA A 214 19.38 10.26 -16.61
N ALA A 215 20.25 10.68 -17.52
CA ALA A 215 21.69 10.40 -17.45
C ALA A 215 22.34 11.04 -16.21
N ARG A 216 22.02 12.32 -15.95
CA ARG A 216 22.45 13.04 -14.75
C ARG A 216 21.95 12.36 -13.48
N TYR A 217 20.69 11.92 -13.46
CA TYR A 217 20.12 11.19 -12.34
C TYR A 217 20.89 9.90 -12.06
N LEU A 218 21.22 9.11 -13.08
CA LEU A 218 22.01 7.88 -12.93
C LEU A 218 23.44 8.13 -12.45
N GLN A 219 24.06 9.25 -12.86
CA GLN A 219 25.35 9.66 -12.32
C GLN A 219 25.29 9.92 -10.81
N LEU A 220 24.29 10.69 -10.36
CA LEU A 220 24.06 10.94 -8.93
C LEU A 220 23.74 9.64 -8.18
N PHE A 221 22.94 8.77 -8.79
CA PHE A 221 22.59 7.45 -8.25
C PHE A 221 23.83 6.58 -8.01
N ARG A 222 24.77 6.54 -8.97
CA ARG A 222 26.06 5.84 -8.83
C ARG A 222 26.91 6.46 -7.72
N GLN A 223 27.00 7.78 -7.67
CA GLN A 223 27.83 8.50 -6.70
C GLN A 223 27.37 8.28 -5.25
N HIS A 224 26.06 8.26 -5.01
CA HIS A 224 25.48 8.18 -3.68
C HIS A 224 24.97 6.78 -3.30
N MET A 225 25.22 5.76 -4.14
CA MET A 225 24.85 4.35 -3.92
C MET A 225 23.42 4.15 -3.42
N ALA A 226 22.45 4.86 -4.01
CA ALA A 226 21.05 4.74 -3.64
C ALA A 226 20.49 3.36 -4.04
N PHE A 227 19.33 2.99 -3.46
CA PHE A 227 18.70 1.68 -3.75
C PHE A 227 18.17 1.60 -5.20
N PRO A 228 18.52 0.57 -6.00
CA PRO A 228 18.08 0.42 -7.40
C PRO A 228 16.57 0.41 -7.61
N PHE A 229 15.79 0.12 -6.57
CA PHE A 229 14.34 0.19 -6.61
C PHE A 229 13.82 1.59 -6.94
N PHE A 230 14.35 2.64 -6.30
CA PHE A 230 13.88 4.02 -6.54
C PHE A 230 14.33 4.55 -7.91
N ALA A 231 15.51 4.14 -8.37
CA ALA A 231 16.04 4.60 -9.65
C ALA A 231 15.19 4.17 -10.85
N ARG A 232 14.72 2.92 -10.86
CA ARG A 232 13.79 2.42 -11.88
C ARG A 232 12.54 3.28 -11.97
N TRP A 233 11.94 3.54 -10.82
CA TRP A 233 10.69 4.29 -10.75
C TRP A 233 10.87 5.75 -11.20
N HIS A 234 11.92 6.43 -10.76
CA HIS A 234 12.23 7.79 -11.21
C HIS A 234 12.54 7.84 -12.72
N LEU A 235 13.25 6.85 -13.27
CA LEU A 235 13.52 6.78 -14.70
C LEU A 235 12.24 6.60 -15.51
N CYS A 236 11.30 5.78 -15.06
CA CYS A 236 10.00 5.64 -15.72
C CYS A 236 9.21 6.97 -15.77
N HIS A 237 9.37 7.83 -14.76
CA HIS A 237 8.70 9.14 -14.70
C HIS A 237 9.42 10.18 -15.57
N LEU A 238 10.74 10.28 -15.42
CA LEU A 238 11.58 11.18 -16.22
C LEU A 238 11.46 10.90 -17.71
N LEU A 239 11.39 9.62 -18.09
CA LEU A 239 11.33 9.16 -19.46
C LEU A 239 9.90 8.86 -19.92
N HIS A 240 8.88 9.25 -19.16
CA HIS A 240 7.48 8.86 -19.42
C HIS A 240 7.06 9.13 -20.87
N SER A 241 7.27 10.36 -21.36
CA SER A 241 6.91 10.76 -22.73
C SER A 241 7.66 9.95 -23.80
N THR A 242 8.92 9.61 -23.53
CA THR A 242 9.75 8.78 -24.42
C THR A 242 9.28 7.33 -24.42
N LEU A 243 8.97 6.76 -23.25
CA LEU A 243 8.56 5.37 -23.07
C LEU A 243 7.16 5.08 -23.64
N LEU A 244 6.26 6.08 -23.71
CA LEU A 244 4.97 5.93 -24.40
C LEU A 244 5.11 5.51 -25.87
N HIS A 245 6.21 5.89 -26.52
CA HIS A 245 6.51 5.55 -27.92
C HIS A 245 7.33 4.26 -28.05
N MET A 246 7.74 3.65 -26.92
CA MET A 246 8.60 2.47 -26.86
C MET A 246 8.13 1.51 -25.74
N PRO A 247 6.90 0.95 -25.83
CA PRO A 247 6.33 0.11 -24.78
C PRO A 247 7.18 -1.12 -24.48
N ASP A 248 7.89 -1.65 -25.48
CA ASP A 248 8.73 -2.85 -25.36
C ASP A 248 9.91 -2.64 -24.37
N ILE A 249 10.42 -1.41 -24.22
CA ILE A 249 11.53 -1.11 -23.29
C ILE A 249 11.04 -0.88 -21.86
N PHE A 250 9.74 -0.64 -21.65
CA PHE A 250 9.22 -0.36 -20.31
C PHE A 250 9.56 -1.47 -19.31
N ASP A 251 9.41 -2.73 -19.74
CA ASP A 251 9.75 -3.90 -18.95
C ASP A 251 11.25 -4.01 -18.67
N ASP A 252 12.11 -3.58 -19.60
CA ASP A 252 13.56 -3.58 -19.43
C ASP A 252 14.02 -2.57 -18.36
N VAL A 253 13.44 -1.36 -18.36
CA VAL A 253 13.66 -0.37 -17.29
C VAL A 253 13.18 -0.95 -15.96
N HIS A 254 12.02 -1.61 -15.94
CA HIS A 254 11.45 -2.21 -14.73
C HIS A 254 12.29 -3.37 -14.18
N ASN A 255 12.91 -4.17 -15.06
CA ASN A 255 13.69 -5.36 -14.69
C ASN A 255 15.17 -5.05 -14.38
N ALA A 256 15.66 -3.86 -14.72
CA ALA A 256 17.03 -3.43 -14.46
C ALA A 256 17.31 -3.19 -12.96
N ASN A 257 17.95 -4.17 -12.31
CA ASN A 257 18.19 -4.14 -10.85
C ASN A 257 19.60 -3.66 -10.43
N THR A 258 20.45 -3.25 -11.37
CA THR A 258 21.81 -2.76 -11.08
C THR A 258 22.07 -1.43 -11.77
N PRO A 259 22.97 -0.56 -11.24
CA PRO A 259 23.33 0.70 -11.90
C PRO A 259 23.78 0.49 -13.35
N ALA A 260 24.61 -0.54 -13.60
CA ALA A 260 25.09 -0.86 -14.94
C ALA A 260 23.97 -1.35 -15.89
N ALA A 261 22.97 -2.07 -15.38
CA ALA A 261 21.81 -2.45 -16.17
C ALA A 261 20.95 -1.23 -16.53
N LEU A 262 20.72 -0.31 -15.56
CA LEU A 262 19.95 0.92 -15.80
C LEU A 262 20.61 1.83 -16.83
N GLU A 263 21.94 1.94 -16.80
CA GLU A 263 22.71 2.70 -17.80
C GLU A 263 22.63 2.08 -19.18
N ARG A 264 22.73 0.74 -19.28
CA ARG A 264 22.59 0.04 -20.55
C ARG A 264 21.21 0.29 -21.17
N VAL A 265 20.15 0.18 -20.37
CA VAL A 265 18.79 0.45 -20.81
C VAL A 265 18.63 1.92 -21.24
N LEU A 266 19.22 2.87 -20.52
CA LEU A 266 19.19 4.28 -20.92
C LEU A 266 19.90 4.53 -22.27
N GLU A 267 21.04 3.90 -22.52
CA GLU A 267 21.73 4.00 -23.81
C GLU A 267 20.93 3.37 -24.96
N GLU A 268 20.22 2.28 -24.69
CA GLU A 268 19.28 1.69 -25.65
C GLU A 268 18.13 2.65 -25.96
N ILE A 269 17.54 3.28 -24.93
CA ILE A 269 16.49 4.29 -25.11
C ILE A 269 17.01 5.45 -25.96
N LYS A 270 18.21 5.98 -25.68
CA LYS A 270 18.83 7.05 -26.48
C LYS A 270 18.99 6.64 -27.94
N THR A 271 19.46 5.42 -28.18
CA THR A 271 19.66 4.89 -29.53
C THR A 271 18.34 4.78 -30.29
N LYS A 272 17.30 4.20 -29.68
CA LYS A 272 15.98 4.06 -30.30
C LYS A 272 15.28 5.41 -30.47
N ALA A 273 15.41 6.32 -29.52
CA ALA A 273 14.88 7.69 -29.63
C ALA A 273 15.49 8.44 -30.82
N ALA A 274 16.81 8.35 -30.99
CA ALA A 274 17.52 8.94 -32.12
C ALA A 274 17.09 8.32 -33.46
N ALA A 275 16.94 6.99 -33.52
CA ALA A 275 16.47 6.29 -34.71
C ALA A 275 15.02 6.65 -35.09
N ALA A 276 14.16 6.88 -34.09
CA ALA A 276 12.77 7.28 -34.29
C ALA A 276 12.58 8.79 -34.54
N ALA A 277 13.66 9.58 -34.61
CA ALA A 277 13.63 11.04 -34.72
C ALA A 277 12.70 11.73 -33.69
N LEU A 278 12.56 11.12 -32.50
CA LEU A 278 11.85 11.72 -31.38
C LEU A 278 12.70 12.89 -30.87
N GLY A 279 12.43 14.11 -31.39
CA GLY A 279 13.18 15.32 -31.06
C GLY A 279 13.07 15.70 -29.57
N ALA A 280 13.88 16.65 -29.11
CA ALA A 280 13.83 17.13 -27.71
C ALA A 280 12.44 17.67 -27.28
N ASP A 281 11.57 17.97 -28.27
CA ASP A 281 10.23 18.55 -28.13
C ASP A 281 9.11 17.56 -27.74
N VAL A 282 9.33 16.23 -27.74
CA VAL A 282 8.32 15.28 -27.20
C VAL A 282 8.11 15.45 -25.68
N ASN A 283 8.99 16.22 -25.04
CA ASN A 283 9.00 16.52 -23.60
C ASN A 283 8.13 17.72 -23.20
N ALA A 284 7.52 18.45 -24.15
CA ALA A 284 6.68 19.61 -23.86
C ALA A 284 5.23 19.25 -23.46
N CYS A 285 4.86 17.96 -23.53
CA CYS A 285 3.46 17.55 -23.41
C CYS A 285 3.07 17.27 -21.94
N ARG A 286 2.16 18.13 -21.43
CA ARG A 286 1.29 18.01 -20.24
C ARG A 286 1.64 16.87 -19.27
N ILE A 287 1.91 17.24 -18.00
CA ILE A 287 1.86 16.29 -16.86
C ILE A 287 0.54 15.51 -16.99
N CYS A 288 0.65 14.26 -17.43
CA CYS A 288 -0.52 13.40 -17.63
C CYS A 288 -1.06 13.06 -16.25
N PRO A 289 -2.37 13.18 -15.98
CA PRO A 289 -2.90 12.76 -14.69
C PRO A 289 -2.54 11.29 -14.47
N PRO A 290 -2.06 10.92 -13.26
CA PRO A 290 -1.45 9.62 -13.05
C PRO A 290 -2.46 8.50 -13.31
N LEU A 291 -2.23 7.72 -14.37
CA LEU A 291 -2.67 6.33 -14.38
C LEU A 291 -2.09 5.67 -13.13
N ALA A 292 -2.97 5.08 -12.33
CA ALA A 292 -2.74 4.62 -10.97
C ALA A 292 -1.42 3.84 -10.79
N TYR A 293 -0.36 4.54 -10.36
CA TYR A 293 0.85 3.92 -9.80
C TYR A 293 0.83 4.12 -8.29
N HIS A 294 0.73 3.01 -7.55
CA HIS A 294 0.69 3.02 -6.10
C HIS A 294 2.06 3.35 -5.47
N SER A 295 2.02 4.34 -4.56
CA SER A 295 2.95 4.66 -3.48
C SER A 295 4.43 4.88 -3.84
N ALA A 296 4.80 6.16 -3.99
CA ALA A 296 6.18 6.64 -3.89
C ALA A 296 6.43 7.30 -2.51
N PRO A 297 7.70 7.40 -2.08
CA PRO A 297 8.08 8.30 -0.99
C PRO A 297 8.06 9.75 -1.50
N ASP A 298 7.06 10.51 -1.09
CA ASP A 298 6.92 11.93 -1.46
C ASP A 298 8.15 12.74 -0.99
N THR A 299 8.90 13.30 -1.93
CA THR A 299 9.92 14.34 -1.66
C THR A 299 9.41 15.66 -2.21
N ALA A 300 9.21 16.64 -1.33
CA ALA A 300 8.72 17.96 -1.68
C ALA A 300 9.91 18.91 -2.00
N SER A 301 9.76 19.77 -3.02
CA SER A 301 10.75 20.82 -3.33
C SER A 301 10.05 22.15 -3.68
N ILE A 302 10.70 23.30 -3.39
CA ILE A 302 10.07 24.62 -3.41
C ILE A 302 10.75 25.63 -4.35
N LEU A 303 9.96 26.50 -4.99
CA LEU A 303 10.37 27.74 -5.66
C LEU A 303 9.51 28.95 -5.20
N ARG A 304 10.13 30.13 -5.06
CA ARG A 304 9.49 31.46 -5.02
C ARG A 304 9.67 32.16 -6.39
N TYR A 305 8.59 32.68 -6.97
CA TYR A 305 8.63 33.47 -8.20
C TYR A 305 8.15 34.90 -7.91
N GLU A 306 8.98 35.89 -8.23
CA GLU A 306 8.63 37.31 -8.22
C GLU A 306 9.10 37.92 -9.54
N GLY A 307 8.16 38.51 -10.29
CA GLY A 307 8.45 39.19 -11.54
C GLY A 307 9.04 40.57 -11.30
N ASP A 308 10.34 40.75 -11.59
CA ASP A 308 10.93 41.82 -12.40
C ASP A 308 12.46 41.60 -12.45
N VAL A 309 13.09 41.91 -13.59
CA VAL A 309 14.45 41.45 -13.95
C VAL A 309 15.56 42.02 -13.04
N ASP A 310 15.30 43.11 -12.31
CA ASP A 310 16.26 43.76 -11.41
C ASP A 310 16.34 43.16 -9.99
N GLN A 311 15.48 42.20 -9.63
CA GLN A 311 15.42 41.63 -8.27
C GLN A 311 15.91 40.18 -8.14
N ALA A 312 16.48 39.58 -9.19
CA ALA A 312 17.16 38.27 -9.08
C ALA A 312 18.30 38.27 -8.03
N ALA A 313 18.87 39.44 -7.72
CA ALA A 313 19.82 39.65 -6.61
C ALA A 313 19.14 39.64 -5.23
N ALA A 314 17.89 40.09 -5.11
CA ALA A 314 17.09 40.08 -3.88
C ALA A 314 16.46 38.69 -3.59
N ALA A 315 16.22 37.86 -4.61
CA ALA A 315 15.72 36.49 -4.43
C ALA A 315 16.79 35.53 -3.86
N ARG A 316 18.08 35.73 -4.21
CA ARG A 316 19.20 35.11 -3.48
C ARG A 316 19.28 35.63 -2.04
N SER A 317 18.76 36.84 -1.78
CA SER A 317 18.69 37.40 -0.44
C SER A 317 17.64 36.69 0.40
N TRP A 318 16.41 36.37 -0.01
CA TRP A 318 15.41 35.80 0.95
C TRP A 318 15.79 34.49 1.66
N ALA A 319 16.28 33.45 0.96
CA ALA A 319 16.77 32.25 1.64
C ALA A 319 18.04 32.57 2.45
N SER A 320 18.89 33.47 1.94
CA SER A 320 20.04 34.03 2.65
C SER A 320 19.66 35.00 3.78
N ASP A 321 18.43 35.52 3.82
CA ASP A 321 17.88 36.51 4.75
C ASP A 321 17.09 35.77 5.81
N LEU A 322 16.47 34.64 5.50
CA LEU A 322 16.06 33.64 6.47
C LEU A 322 17.30 33.02 7.12
N VAL A 323 18.37 32.78 6.37
CA VAL A 323 19.66 32.38 6.96
C VAL A 323 20.27 33.50 7.80
N ALA A 324 20.27 34.76 7.33
CA ALA A 324 20.85 35.91 8.04
C ALA A 324 20.00 36.40 9.21
N ALA A 325 18.67 36.27 9.14
CA ALA A 325 17.72 36.50 10.23
C ALA A 325 17.65 35.31 11.20
N GLY A 326 18.45 34.26 10.97
CA GLY A 326 18.55 33.09 11.85
C GLY A 326 17.30 32.22 11.88
N VAL A 327 16.45 32.29 10.85
CA VAL A 327 15.27 31.43 10.62
C VAL A 327 15.67 30.10 9.96
N LEU A 328 16.65 30.11 9.06
CA LEU A 328 17.28 28.91 8.49
C LEU A 328 18.76 28.87 8.91
N PRO A 329 19.37 27.68 9.07
CA PRO A 329 20.79 27.60 9.38
C PRO A 329 21.68 27.86 8.16
N SER A 330 22.70 28.71 8.28
CA SER A 330 23.97 28.40 7.61
C SER A 330 24.55 27.17 8.32
N ASN A 331 25.23 26.26 7.62
CA ASN A 331 26.44 25.55 8.08
C ASN A 331 26.59 24.19 7.39
N HIS A 332 27.79 23.99 6.80
CA HIS A 332 28.44 22.70 6.68
C HIS A 332 28.54 22.03 8.06
N VAL A 333 28.20 20.75 8.14
CA VAL A 333 28.58 19.89 9.26
C VAL A 333 29.20 18.64 8.70
N ASP A 334 30.49 18.47 9.01
CA ASP A 334 31.32 17.31 8.68
C ASP A 334 30.67 16.02 9.23
N MET A 335 30.32 15.10 8.33
CA MET A 335 29.50 13.91 8.61
C MET A 335 30.27 12.79 9.34
N HIS A 336 31.52 13.04 9.75
CA HIS A 336 32.37 12.08 10.46
C HIS A 336 32.83 12.57 11.83
N LYS A 337 31.92 12.76 12.78
CA LYS A 337 32.28 12.67 14.22
C LYS A 337 31.25 11.85 14.99
N ARG A 338 31.68 10.65 15.39
CA ARG A 338 31.05 9.86 16.45
C ARG A 338 30.95 10.74 17.70
N LEU A 339 29.74 10.82 18.25
CA LEU A 339 29.52 11.38 19.59
C LEU A 339 30.16 10.45 20.61
N GLU A 340 31.37 10.79 21.06
CA GLU A 340 31.90 10.29 22.32
C GLU A 340 31.41 11.19 23.46
N TYR A 341 30.96 10.53 24.53
CA TYR A 341 30.52 11.13 25.78
C TYR A 341 31.75 11.47 26.65
N ASP A 342 31.94 12.76 26.99
CA ASP A 342 32.99 13.23 27.92
C ASP A 342 32.39 13.56 29.30
N PRO A 343 32.80 12.86 30.38
CA PRO A 343 32.25 13.04 31.72
C PRO A 343 32.96 14.08 32.60
N ASN A 344 33.91 14.89 32.12
CA ASN A 344 34.65 15.81 32.99
C ASN A 344 34.88 17.21 32.39
N CYS A 345 34.02 18.18 32.72
CA CYS A 345 34.43 19.58 32.65
C CYS A 345 33.95 20.39 33.84
N GLY A 346 34.91 20.90 34.60
CA GLY A 346 34.70 21.89 35.63
C GLY A 346 35.93 22.77 35.75
N HIS A 347 35.77 24.09 35.59
CA HIS A 347 36.36 25.05 36.51
C HIS A 347 35.86 26.47 36.22
N GLU A 348 35.53 27.15 37.30
CA GLU A 348 35.02 28.51 37.35
C GLU A 348 36.13 29.43 37.91
N ARG A 349 36.08 30.73 37.51
CA ARG A 349 36.47 31.95 38.25
C ARG A 349 37.77 32.68 37.80
N LYS A 350 37.63 33.96 37.43
CA LYS A 350 37.76 35.14 38.33
C LYS A 350 37.68 36.47 37.54
N LEU A 351 36.62 37.25 37.79
CA LEU A 351 36.59 38.73 37.76
C LEU A 351 35.50 39.16 38.75
N ASN A 352 35.85 39.26 40.03
CA ASN A 352 36.31 40.45 40.77
C ASN A 352 35.15 41.21 41.45
N GLN A 353 34.82 40.80 42.67
CA GLN A 353 35.28 41.39 43.95
C GLN A 353 34.52 42.64 44.44
N LEU A 354 33.77 43.37 43.60
CA LEU A 354 32.83 44.39 44.11
C LEU A 354 31.43 43.87 44.46
N ALA A 355 31.04 42.68 43.97
CA ALA A 355 29.75 42.04 44.27
C ALA A 355 29.66 41.36 45.65
N LYS A 356 30.81 41.09 46.30
CA LYS A 356 30.90 40.19 47.47
C LYS A 356 30.29 40.73 48.77
N ARG A 357 30.10 42.04 48.91
CA ARG A 357 29.58 42.63 50.17
C ARG A 357 28.04 42.77 50.19
N LYS A 358 27.38 43.03 49.04
CA LYS A 358 25.91 43.02 48.93
C LYS A 358 25.32 41.60 48.83
N LEU A 359 26.03 40.65 48.21
CA LEU A 359 25.56 39.26 48.08
C LEU A 359 25.54 38.47 49.40
N LYS A 360 26.34 38.80 50.42
CA LYS A 360 26.37 38.03 51.69
C LYS A 360 25.03 38.08 52.45
N ARG A 361 24.34 39.22 52.40
CA ARG A 361 23.08 39.43 53.14
C ARG A 361 21.86 38.82 52.43
N ILE A 362 21.82 38.93 51.10
CA ILE A 362 20.82 38.24 50.25
C ILE A 362 21.09 36.73 50.23
N GLY A 363 22.37 36.33 50.23
CA GLY A 363 22.82 34.93 50.20
C GLY A 363 22.38 34.13 51.42
N PHE A 364 22.35 34.71 52.61
CA PHE A 364 21.91 33.99 53.82
C PHE A 364 20.39 33.73 53.82
N GLN A 365 19.57 34.71 53.43
CA GLN A 365 18.12 34.54 53.29
C GLN A 365 17.76 33.63 52.09
N LYS A 366 18.53 33.71 51.00
CA LYS A 366 18.42 32.83 49.84
C LYS A 366 18.83 31.40 50.19
N GLN A 367 19.90 31.19 50.96
CA GLN A 367 20.32 29.86 51.44
C GLN A 367 19.23 29.20 52.29
N GLN A 368 18.65 29.90 53.26
CA GLN A 368 17.57 29.30 54.07
C GLN A 368 16.31 28.97 53.25
N LYS A 369 15.94 29.81 52.26
CA LYS A 369 14.84 29.52 51.34
C LYS A 369 15.18 28.38 50.36
N GLU A 370 16.41 28.33 49.85
CA GLU A 370 16.90 27.27 48.96
C GLU A 370 17.03 25.93 49.69
N GLU A 371 17.40 25.93 50.96
CA GLU A 371 17.54 24.71 51.77
C GLU A 371 16.17 24.14 52.13
N LYS A 372 15.21 25.01 52.52
CA LYS A 372 13.80 24.61 52.65
C LYS A 372 13.18 24.19 51.32
N ALA A 373 13.53 24.85 50.21
CA ALA A 373 13.06 24.46 48.87
C ALA A 373 13.69 23.14 48.41
N LYS A 374 14.97 22.88 48.73
CA LYS A 374 15.67 21.60 48.47
C LYS A 374 15.05 20.48 49.30
N GLN A 375 14.79 20.68 50.59
CA GLN A 375 14.11 19.71 51.44
C GLN A 375 12.67 19.45 50.96
N ARG A 376 11.93 20.48 50.52
CA ARG A 376 10.58 20.33 49.95
C ARG A 376 10.63 19.61 48.59
N LYS A 377 11.65 19.86 47.77
CA LYS A 377 11.89 19.18 46.48
C LYS A 377 12.30 17.72 46.69
N GLN A 378 13.15 17.43 47.68
CA GLN A 378 13.52 16.07 48.09
C GLN A 378 12.31 15.31 48.65
N ARG A 379 11.50 15.92 49.53
CA ARG A 379 10.24 15.31 50.01
C ARG A 379 9.23 15.06 48.89
N ARG A 380 9.07 16.00 47.95
CA ARG A 380 8.21 15.80 46.76
C ARG A 380 8.76 14.73 45.81
N ARG A 381 10.09 14.62 45.69
CA ARG A 381 10.76 13.59 44.88
C ARG A 381 10.60 12.22 45.51
N ALA A 382 10.87 12.08 46.81
CA ALA A 382 10.65 10.83 47.56
C ALA A 382 9.16 10.40 47.57
N ALA A 383 8.22 11.35 47.70
CA ALA A 383 6.78 11.03 47.60
C ALA A 383 6.35 10.65 46.17
N ARG A 384 6.99 11.19 45.13
CA ARG A 384 6.79 10.78 43.73
C ARG A 384 7.44 9.45 43.41
N GLU A 385 8.63 9.17 43.95
CA GLU A 385 9.35 7.90 43.80
C GLU A 385 8.59 6.77 44.50
N ALA A 386 8.14 6.98 45.75
CA ALA A 386 7.29 6.00 46.45
C ALA A 386 5.93 5.75 45.76
N GLY A 387 5.28 6.81 45.25
CA GLY A 387 4.02 6.66 44.50
C GLY A 387 4.20 6.08 43.09
N ALA A 388 5.37 6.29 42.46
CA ALA A 388 5.72 5.71 41.16
C ALA A 388 6.17 4.25 41.29
N GLU A 389 6.84 3.86 42.38
CA GLU A 389 7.17 2.46 42.69
C GLU A 389 5.89 1.65 42.94
N ASP A 390 4.96 2.15 43.76
CA ASP A 390 3.66 1.50 43.98
C ASP A 390 2.82 1.36 42.70
N GLN A 391 2.85 2.37 41.81
CA GLN A 391 2.15 2.32 40.52
C GLN A 391 2.87 1.42 39.51
N ALA A 392 4.21 1.42 39.47
CA ALA A 392 4.99 0.55 38.61
C ALA A 392 4.86 -0.93 39.04
N GLU A 393 4.82 -1.21 40.34
CA GLU A 393 4.63 -2.56 40.87
C GLU A 393 3.21 -3.07 40.61
N LYS A 394 2.19 -2.21 40.77
CA LYS A 394 0.80 -2.54 40.38
C LYS A 394 0.68 -2.80 38.88
N LYS A 395 1.28 -1.95 38.03
CA LYS A 395 1.28 -2.11 36.58
C LYS A 395 2.02 -3.38 36.15
N ALA A 396 3.17 -3.68 36.76
CA ALA A 396 3.92 -4.91 36.50
C ALA A 396 3.13 -6.16 36.91
N LYS A 397 2.45 -6.14 38.07
CA LYS A 397 1.57 -7.23 38.51
C LYS A 397 0.39 -7.42 37.56
N THR A 398 -0.27 -6.34 37.12
CA THR A 398 -1.36 -6.42 36.14
C THR A 398 -0.87 -6.95 34.79
N GLU A 399 0.25 -6.46 34.27
CA GLU A 399 0.84 -6.94 33.02
C GLU A 399 1.27 -8.42 33.11
N GLN A 400 1.76 -8.87 34.27
CA GLN A 400 2.15 -10.24 34.50
C GLN A 400 0.93 -11.18 34.57
N VAL A 401 -0.15 -10.75 35.22
CA VAL A 401 -1.44 -11.46 35.23
C VAL A 401 -2.01 -11.52 33.81
N GLU A 402 -2.05 -10.41 33.07
CA GLU A 402 -2.53 -10.39 31.69
C GLU A 402 -1.71 -11.27 30.74
N LYS A 403 -0.37 -11.28 30.89
CA LYS A 403 0.52 -12.17 30.13
C LYS A 403 0.19 -13.63 30.44
N LYS A 404 -0.02 -13.97 31.71
CA LYS A 404 -0.38 -15.33 32.14
C LYS A 404 -1.74 -15.75 31.55
N THR A 405 -2.75 -14.88 31.62
CA THR A 405 -4.07 -15.13 31.02
C THR A 405 -4.00 -15.30 29.50
N LYS A 406 -3.18 -14.50 28.80
CA LYS A 406 -2.99 -14.65 27.35
C LYS A 406 -2.30 -15.96 26.98
N GLN A 407 -1.35 -16.41 27.81
CA GLN A 407 -0.69 -17.69 27.62
C GLN A 407 -1.67 -18.86 27.82
N GLU A 408 -2.45 -18.83 28.90
CA GLU A 408 -3.49 -19.83 29.19
C GLU A 408 -4.51 -19.91 28.04
N GLN A 409 -5.01 -18.78 27.53
CA GLN A 409 -5.91 -18.74 26.37
C GLN A 409 -5.28 -19.31 25.10
N ARG A 410 -3.97 -19.13 24.89
CA ARG A 410 -3.25 -19.68 23.74
C ARG A 410 -3.12 -21.20 23.85
N GLU A 411 -2.81 -21.71 25.03
CA GLU A 411 -2.72 -23.14 25.31
C GLU A 411 -4.08 -23.82 25.15
N GLU A 412 -5.15 -23.20 25.66
CA GLU A 412 -6.52 -23.69 25.51
C GLU A 412 -6.95 -23.77 24.03
N ARG A 413 -6.67 -22.72 23.24
CA ARG A 413 -6.91 -22.72 21.79
C ARG A 413 -6.19 -23.86 21.09
N ARG A 414 -4.92 -24.08 21.39
CA ARG A 414 -4.12 -25.19 20.82
C ARG A 414 -4.68 -26.55 21.24
N ALA A 415 -5.07 -26.71 22.50
CA ALA A 415 -5.66 -27.95 23.01
C ALA A 415 -6.97 -28.30 22.27
N ARG A 416 -7.83 -27.31 21.98
CA ARG A 416 -9.04 -27.54 21.18
C ARG A 416 -8.74 -28.03 19.76
N VAL A 417 -7.75 -27.44 19.09
CA VAL A 417 -7.37 -27.89 17.74
C VAL A 417 -6.78 -29.30 17.79
N LEU A 418 -5.92 -29.60 18.77
CA LEU A 418 -5.37 -30.95 18.94
C LEU A 418 -6.47 -31.99 19.21
N ALA A 419 -7.46 -31.65 20.03
CA ALA A 419 -8.62 -32.51 20.27
C ALA A 419 -9.43 -32.75 18.99
N ALA A 420 -9.64 -31.71 18.16
CA ALA A 420 -10.31 -31.87 16.87
C ALA A 420 -9.51 -32.74 15.89
N MET A 421 -8.17 -32.63 15.86
CA MET A 421 -7.31 -33.48 15.04
C MET A 421 -7.35 -34.97 15.41
N GLN A 422 -7.76 -35.29 16.64
CA GLN A 422 -7.87 -36.67 17.14
C GLN A 422 -9.31 -37.18 17.12
N SER A 423 -10.29 -36.31 16.88
CA SER A 423 -11.70 -36.68 16.93
C SER A 423 -12.16 -37.29 15.59
N PRO A 424 -12.75 -38.50 15.60
CA PRO A 424 -13.31 -39.10 14.38
C PRO A 424 -14.59 -38.41 13.90
N THR A 425 -15.18 -37.54 14.74
CA THR A 425 -16.39 -36.77 14.42
C THR A 425 -16.10 -35.31 14.08
N ALA A 426 -14.83 -34.89 14.11
CA ALA A 426 -14.48 -33.54 13.66
C ALA A 426 -14.55 -33.48 12.14
N ILE A 427 -15.18 -32.42 11.63
CA ILE A 427 -15.16 -32.12 10.19
C ILE A 427 -13.70 -31.95 9.74
N ARG A 428 -13.35 -32.61 8.64
CA ARG A 428 -12.04 -32.48 7.99
C ARG A 428 -12.14 -31.49 6.84
N VAL A 429 -11.22 -30.53 6.80
CA VAL A 429 -11.10 -29.58 5.68
C VAL A 429 -9.70 -29.71 5.11
N ALA A 430 -9.61 -30.05 3.83
CA ALA A 430 -8.35 -30.18 3.11
C ALA A 430 -8.19 -29.06 2.10
N ILE A 431 -6.99 -28.49 1.98
CA ILE A 431 -6.65 -27.55 0.90
C ILE A 431 -5.74 -28.28 -0.10
N ASP A 432 -6.14 -28.30 -1.37
CA ASP A 432 -5.34 -28.89 -2.44
C ASP A 432 -4.23 -27.92 -2.88
N MET A 433 -3.01 -28.14 -2.39
CA MET A 433 -1.84 -27.32 -2.67
C MET A 433 -1.18 -27.66 -4.02
N GLY A 434 -1.72 -28.64 -4.76
CA GLY A 434 -1.18 -29.18 -6.02
C GLY A 434 -1.60 -28.40 -7.27
N LEU A 435 -2.16 -27.20 -7.09
CA LEU A 435 -2.61 -26.32 -8.18
C LEU A 435 -1.62 -25.18 -8.45
N GLY A 436 -0.39 -25.29 -7.95
CA GLY A 436 0.67 -24.28 -8.09
C GLY A 436 0.96 -23.89 -9.54
N ASP A 437 0.99 -24.86 -10.45
CA ASP A 437 1.30 -24.62 -11.87
C ASP A 437 0.21 -23.85 -12.62
N ALA A 438 -1.02 -23.81 -12.07
CA ALA A 438 -2.13 -23.05 -12.62
C ALA A 438 -2.18 -21.59 -12.11
N MET A 439 -1.19 -21.16 -11.32
CA MET A 439 -1.11 -19.84 -10.72
C MET A 439 0.24 -19.19 -10.99
N ASN A 440 0.23 -17.88 -11.18
CA ASN A 440 1.46 -17.10 -11.20
C ASN A 440 2.02 -16.90 -9.77
N ARG A 441 3.26 -16.43 -9.66
CA ARG A 441 3.93 -16.24 -8.37
C ARG A 441 3.17 -15.30 -7.42
N LYS A 442 2.50 -14.25 -7.92
CA LYS A 442 1.72 -13.32 -7.09
C LYS A 442 0.50 -14.01 -6.50
N GLU A 443 -0.16 -14.86 -7.28
CA GLU A 443 -1.30 -15.68 -6.85
C GLU A 443 -0.89 -16.70 -5.79
N ILE A 444 0.25 -17.38 -5.95
CA ILE A 444 0.76 -18.32 -4.93
C ILE A 444 1.15 -17.57 -3.64
N VAL A 445 1.68 -16.34 -3.74
CA VAL A 445 1.88 -15.48 -2.57
C VAL A 445 0.56 -15.19 -1.87
N LYS A 446 -0.51 -14.88 -2.62
CA LYS A 446 -1.85 -14.70 -2.04
C LYS A 446 -2.37 -15.99 -1.40
N LEU A 447 -2.20 -17.15 -2.04
CA LEU A 447 -2.54 -18.45 -1.44
C LEU A 447 -1.85 -18.62 -0.08
N SER A 448 -0.54 -18.34 0.01
CA SER A 448 0.20 -18.46 1.28
C SER A 448 -0.36 -17.55 2.39
N ASP A 449 -0.84 -16.35 2.02
CA ASP A 449 -1.51 -15.43 2.95
C ASP A 449 -2.90 -15.94 3.35
N GLN A 450 -3.61 -16.62 2.45
CA GLN A 450 -4.89 -17.26 2.76
C GLN A 450 -4.71 -18.45 3.71
N ILE A 451 -3.72 -19.32 3.50
CA ILE A 451 -3.41 -20.42 4.42
C ILE A 451 -3.14 -19.92 5.85
N ARG A 452 -2.38 -18.83 6.00
CA ARG A 452 -2.14 -18.20 7.32
C ARG A 452 -3.42 -17.71 7.98
N ARG A 453 -4.30 -17.07 7.21
CA ARG A 453 -5.57 -16.52 7.73
C ARG A 453 -6.49 -17.65 8.18
N LEU A 454 -6.65 -18.66 7.34
CA LEU A 454 -7.43 -19.87 7.60
C LEU A 454 -6.94 -20.60 8.85
N TYR A 455 -5.62 -20.84 8.97
CA TYR A 455 -5.02 -21.44 10.17
C TYR A 455 -5.32 -20.62 11.43
N GLY A 456 -5.15 -19.30 11.35
CA GLY A 456 -5.45 -18.39 12.45
C GLY A 456 -6.93 -18.36 12.83
N ALA A 457 -7.84 -18.44 11.86
CA ALA A 457 -9.28 -18.53 12.11
C ALA A 457 -9.64 -19.85 12.82
N ASN A 458 -9.10 -20.97 12.35
CA ASN A 458 -9.32 -22.28 12.97
C ASN A 458 -8.80 -22.31 14.43
N LEU A 459 -7.61 -21.78 14.70
CA LEU A 459 -7.07 -21.65 16.06
C LEU A 459 -7.98 -20.84 17.00
N ARG A 460 -8.77 -19.90 16.48
CA ARG A 460 -9.67 -19.07 17.29
C ARG A 460 -11.09 -19.64 17.40
N ALA A 461 -11.44 -20.64 16.58
CA ALA A 461 -12.76 -21.24 16.59
C ALA A 461 -13.07 -21.90 17.94
N GLN A 462 -14.36 -21.93 18.28
CA GLN A 462 -14.84 -22.69 19.44
C GLN A 462 -14.88 -24.18 19.09
N HIS A 463 -15.33 -24.49 17.88
CA HIS A 463 -15.31 -25.83 17.30
C HIS A 463 -14.40 -25.84 16.06
N PRO A 464 -13.07 -26.01 16.25
CA PRO A 464 -12.14 -26.09 15.13
C PRO A 464 -12.34 -27.36 14.32
N CYS A 465 -12.01 -27.30 13.04
CA CYS A 465 -11.94 -28.47 12.16
C CYS A 465 -10.53 -29.06 12.12
N HIS A 466 -10.41 -30.29 11.64
CA HIS A 466 -9.10 -30.89 11.34
C HIS A 466 -8.63 -30.41 9.97
N LEU A 467 -7.64 -29.53 9.97
CA LEU A 467 -7.04 -28.97 8.75
C LEU A 467 -6.02 -29.92 8.13
N HIS A 468 -6.11 -30.08 6.81
CA HIS A 468 -5.14 -30.80 5.99
C HIS A 468 -4.61 -29.91 4.86
N LEU A 469 -3.31 -29.95 4.62
CA LEU A 469 -2.67 -29.39 3.43
C LEU A 469 -2.17 -30.57 2.60
N THR A 470 -2.93 -30.91 1.56
CA THR A 470 -2.64 -32.05 0.66
C THR A 470 -1.94 -31.58 -0.60
N SER A 471 -1.27 -32.50 -1.31
CA SER A 471 -0.49 -32.19 -2.52
C SER A 471 0.59 -31.12 -2.26
N LEU A 472 1.08 -31.02 -1.02
CA LEU A 472 2.05 -30.01 -0.61
C LEU A 472 3.47 -30.53 -0.84
N ASP A 473 3.97 -30.34 -2.06
CA ASP A 473 5.37 -30.67 -2.40
C ASP A 473 6.33 -29.81 -1.55
N PRO A 474 7.20 -30.42 -0.70
CA PRO A 474 8.19 -29.70 0.10
C PRO A 474 9.21 -28.91 -0.74
N ASN A 475 9.42 -29.29 -2.00
CA ASN A 475 10.29 -28.57 -2.94
C ASN A 475 9.52 -27.52 -3.78
N GLY A 476 8.18 -27.60 -3.75
CA GLY A 476 7.30 -26.76 -4.51
C GLY A 476 7.27 -25.30 -4.05
N LEU A 477 6.94 -24.41 -4.99
CA LEU A 477 6.81 -22.97 -4.72
C LEU A 477 5.75 -22.66 -3.64
N PRO A 478 4.57 -23.32 -3.58
CA PRO A 478 3.59 -23.09 -2.51
C PRO A 478 4.13 -23.36 -1.10
N TYR A 479 4.86 -24.47 -0.89
CA TYR A 479 5.48 -24.78 0.41
C TYR A 479 6.53 -23.72 0.78
N ARG A 480 7.45 -23.40 -0.13
CA ARG A 480 8.50 -22.40 0.10
C ARG A 480 7.94 -21.04 0.49
N LEU A 481 6.90 -20.57 -0.21
CA LEU A 481 6.28 -19.28 0.09
C LEU A 481 5.51 -19.29 1.41
N CYS A 482 4.82 -20.39 1.75
CA CYS A 482 4.23 -20.55 3.07
C CYS A 482 5.28 -20.47 4.17
N LYS A 483 6.39 -21.21 4.05
CA LYS A 483 7.48 -21.22 5.03
C LYS A 483 8.16 -19.85 5.18
N GLN A 484 8.37 -19.13 4.07
CA GLN A 484 9.00 -17.81 4.09
C GLN A 484 8.12 -16.72 4.72
N ARG A 485 6.80 -16.80 4.50
CA ARG A 485 5.89 -15.71 4.88
C ARG A 485 5.15 -15.96 6.19
N ASN A 486 5.01 -17.23 6.58
CA ASN A 486 4.25 -17.63 7.73
C ASN A 486 5.20 -18.17 8.80
N VAL A 487 5.50 -17.32 9.79
CA VAL A 487 6.38 -17.67 10.90
C VAL A 487 5.83 -18.89 11.64
N GLY A 488 6.66 -19.92 11.80
CA GLY A 488 6.28 -21.19 12.43
C GLY A 488 5.35 -22.06 11.57
N PHE A 489 5.38 -21.92 10.24
CA PHE A 489 4.55 -22.73 9.33
C PHE A 489 4.70 -24.24 9.56
N ASP A 490 5.93 -24.71 9.77
CA ASP A 490 6.20 -26.13 10.04
C ASP A 490 5.58 -26.61 11.37
N ASP A 491 5.26 -25.67 12.29
CA ASP A 491 4.63 -25.94 13.60
C ASP A 491 3.10 -25.74 13.57
N TYR A 492 2.52 -25.54 12.40
CA TYR A 492 1.06 -25.42 12.28
C TYR A 492 0.40 -26.71 12.74
N LEU A 493 -0.66 -26.54 13.54
CA LEU A 493 -1.55 -27.63 13.98
C LEU A 493 -2.49 -28.01 12.83
N ALA A 494 -1.92 -28.60 11.80
CA ALA A 494 -2.56 -29.10 10.60
C ALA A 494 -1.79 -30.33 10.10
N THR A 495 -2.47 -31.27 9.47
CA THR A 495 -1.81 -32.40 8.82
C THR A 495 -1.30 -31.97 7.45
N MET A 496 0.01 -32.05 7.23
CA MET A 496 0.63 -31.68 5.95
C MET A 496 1.16 -32.93 5.24
N THR A 497 0.87 -33.07 3.95
CA THR A 497 1.33 -34.20 3.14
C THR A 497 1.53 -33.79 1.68
N ASP A 498 2.54 -34.39 1.06
CA ASP A 498 2.82 -34.35 -0.37
C ASP A 498 1.85 -35.22 -1.20
N LYS A 499 1.13 -36.16 -0.57
CA LYS A 499 0.11 -36.98 -1.21
C LYS A 499 -1.10 -36.15 -1.62
N THR A 500 -1.69 -36.49 -2.76
CA THR A 500 -2.97 -35.92 -3.19
C THR A 500 -4.09 -36.36 -2.24
N HIS A 501 -5.19 -35.60 -2.21
CA HIS A 501 -6.33 -35.89 -1.33
C HIS A 501 -6.93 -37.29 -1.58
N ILE A 502 -6.92 -37.80 -2.82
CA ILE A 502 -7.39 -39.16 -3.16
C ILE A 502 -6.47 -40.29 -2.66
N HIS A 503 -5.20 -39.99 -2.39
CA HIS A 503 -4.24 -40.96 -1.86
C HIS A 503 -4.06 -40.81 -0.34
N HIS A 504 -4.60 -39.74 0.24
CA HIS A 504 -4.55 -39.45 1.67
C HIS A 504 -5.85 -39.81 2.39
N PHE A 505 -6.99 -39.72 1.72
CA PHE A 505 -8.30 -40.11 2.24
C PHE A 505 -8.95 -41.20 1.39
N ASP A 506 -9.92 -41.90 1.96
CA ASP A 506 -10.80 -42.77 1.17
C ASP A 506 -11.63 -41.91 0.20
N PRO A 507 -11.64 -42.18 -1.12
CA PRO A 507 -12.39 -41.40 -2.10
C PRO A 507 -13.88 -41.24 -1.77
N SER A 508 -14.50 -42.22 -1.11
CA SER A 508 -15.91 -42.16 -0.69
C SER A 508 -16.15 -41.13 0.43
N GLU A 509 -15.12 -40.74 1.17
CA GLU A 509 -15.20 -39.72 2.22
C GLU A 509 -14.98 -38.31 1.68
N ILE A 510 -14.56 -38.14 0.42
CA ILE A 510 -14.16 -36.85 -0.14
C ILE A 510 -15.35 -36.15 -0.80
N VAL A 511 -15.54 -34.87 -0.46
CA VAL A 511 -16.39 -33.94 -1.20
C VAL A 511 -15.53 -32.78 -1.67
N PHE A 512 -15.30 -32.68 -2.98
CA PHE A 512 -14.50 -31.60 -3.56
C PHE A 512 -15.36 -30.37 -3.83
N LEU A 513 -15.00 -29.23 -3.23
CA LEU A 513 -15.75 -28.00 -3.40
C LEU A 513 -15.26 -27.20 -4.60
N THR A 514 -16.20 -26.89 -5.49
CA THR A 514 -15.95 -26.08 -6.67
C THR A 514 -17.20 -25.27 -6.99
N PRO A 515 -17.08 -23.96 -7.33
CA PRO A 515 -18.24 -23.11 -7.61
C PRO A 515 -19.04 -23.58 -8.84
N ASP A 516 -18.40 -24.34 -9.74
CA ASP A 516 -19.01 -24.84 -10.97
C ASP A 516 -19.78 -26.16 -10.79
N SER A 517 -19.79 -26.75 -9.59
CA SER A 517 -20.48 -28.02 -9.38
C SER A 517 -22.00 -27.87 -9.58
N PRO A 518 -22.66 -28.81 -10.27
CA PRO A 518 -24.12 -28.85 -10.33
C PRO A 518 -24.75 -29.23 -8.98
N ASN A 519 -24.00 -29.86 -8.09
CA ASN A 519 -24.52 -30.35 -6.82
C ASN A 519 -24.37 -29.31 -5.72
N VAL A 520 -25.30 -29.28 -4.77
CA VAL A 520 -25.34 -28.28 -3.72
C VAL A 520 -24.96 -28.90 -2.38
N LEU A 521 -24.03 -28.28 -1.66
CA LEU A 521 -23.69 -28.67 -0.30
C LEU A 521 -24.75 -28.13 0.67
N VAL A 522 -25.51 -29.04 1.28
CA VAL A 522 -26.65 -28.71 2.15
C VAL A 522 -26.29 -28.87 3.62
N ASP A 523 -25.45 -29.85 3.95
CA ASP A 523 -25.04 -30.12 5.33
C ASP A 523 -23.59 -30.60 5.42
N LEU A 524 -22.99 -30.42 6.61
CA LEU A 524 -21.65 -30.89 6.90
C LEU A 524 -21.70 -32.21 7.66
N VAL A 525 -21.21 -33.28 7.04
CA VAL A 525 -21.21 -34.63 7.60
C VAL A 525 -19.89 -34.90 8.31
N PRO A 526 -19.89 -35.24 9.62
CA PRO A 526 -18.70 -35.50 10.44
C PRO A 526 -17.67 -36.47 9.83
N SER A 527 -18.11 -37.48 9.07
CA SER A 527 -17.24 -38.48 8.44
C SER A 527 -16.65 -38.04 7.11
N LYS A 528 -17.01 -36.88 6.55
CA LYS A 528 -16.52 -36.42 5.25
C LYS A 528 -15.32 -35.49 5.38
N THR A 529 -14.53 -35.43 4.31
CA THR A 529 -13.47 -34.46 4.10
C THR A 529 -13.86 -33.52 2.97
N TYR A 530 -13.90 -32.22 3.28
CA TYR A 530 -14.22 -31.18 2.32
C TYR A 530 -12.95 -30.60 1.74
N VAL A 531 -12.70 -30.84 0.46
CA VAL A 531 -11.49 -30.37 -0.24
C VAL A 531 -11.77 -29.03 -0.89
N PHE A 532 -10.98 -28.02 -0.54
CA PHE A 532 -10.98 -26.72 -1.22
C PHE A 532 -9.83 -26.71 -2.23
N GLY A 533 -10.10 -26.28 -3.46
CA GLY A 533 -9.04 -26.00 -4.41
C GLY A 533 -8.14 -24.90 -3.86
N GLY A 534 -6.85 -25.17 -3.66
CA GLY A 534 -5.84 -24.16 -3.33
C GLY A 534 -5.51 -23.27 -4.52
N LEU A 535 -6.54 -22.75 -5.19
CA LEU A 535 -6.45 -21.92 -6.39
C LEU A 535 -6.83 -20.49 -6.04
N VAL A 536 -5.95 -19.56 -6.39
CA VAL A 536 -6.19 -18.12 -6.34
C VAL A 536 -6.00 -17.60 -7.75
N ASP A 537 -7.10 -17.32 -8.44
CA ASP A 537 -7.09 -16.86 -9.82
C ASP A 537 -7.66 -15.45 -9.91
N GLU A 538 -6.89 -14.51 -10.46
CA GLU A 538 -7.40 -13.15 -10.71
C GLU A 538 -8.39 -13.11 -11.89
N SER A 539 -8.26 -14.04 -12.82
CA SER A 539 -9.22 -14.34 -13.89
C SER A 539 -9.83 -15.72 -13.65
N ILE A 540 -11.14 -15.77 -13.39
CA ILE A 540 -11.87 -17.01 -13.03
C ILE A 540 -11.62 -18.11 -14.09
N GLN A 541 -11.00 -19.22 -13.67
CA GLN A 541 -10.76 -20.41 -14.49
C GLN A 541 -11.96 -21.37 -14.42
N LYS A 542 -13.01 -21.05 -15.19
CA LYS A 542 -14.28 -21.79 -15.19
C LYS A 542 -14.07 -23.30 -15.46
N ASN A 543 -14.74 -24.15 -14.69
CA ASN A 543 -14.72 -25.61 -14.74
C ASN A 543 -13.36 -26.28 -14.46
N PHE A 544 -12.30 -25.56 -14.14
CA PHE A 544 -10.96 -26.14 -14.01
C PHE A 544 -10.88 -27.18 -12.88
N THR A 545 -11.28 -26.80 -11.66
CA THR A 545 -11.26 -27.70 -10.50
C THR A 545 -12.37 -28.75 -10.56
N LEU A 546 -13.53 -28.42 -11.15
CA LEU A 546 -14.61 -29.38 -11.41
C LEU A 546 -14.13 -30.53 -12.31
N ASN A 547 -13.55 -30.20 -13.46
CA ASN A 547 -13.04 -31.20 -14.41
C ASN A 547 -11.97 -32.08 -13.78
N ARG A 548 -11.10 -31.50 -12.94
CA ARG A 548 -10.05 -32.24 -12.23
C ARG A 548 -10.64 -33.24 -11.23
N ALA A 549 -11.63 -32.80 -10.43
CA ALA A 549 -12.30 -33.66 -9.45
C ALA A 549 -13.14 -34.77 -10.11
N GLN A 550 -13.86 -34.45 -11.20
CA GLN A 550 -14.64 -35.42 -11.97
C GLN A 550 -13.75 -36.49 -12.63
N LYS A 551 -12.61 -36.09 -13.21
CA LYS A 551 -11.62 -37.04 -13.76
C LYS A 551 -11.07 -37.99 -12.69
N ALA A 552 -11.02 -37.55 -11.45
CA ALA A 552 -10.62 -38.38 -10.31
C ALA A 552 -11.78 -39.18 -9.69
N GLY A 553 -13.00 -39.10 -10.24
CA GLY A 553 -14.17 -39.81 -9.75
C GLY A 553 -14.69 -39.32 -8.40
N ILE A 554 -14.38 -38.09 -8.01
CA ILE A 554 -14.72 -37.53 -6.68
C ILE A 554 -16.07 -36.83 -6.74
N VAL A 555 -16.89 -37.00 -5.69
CA VAL A 555 -18.13 -36.24 -5.52
C VAL A 555 -17.79 -34.75 -5.39
N THR A 556 -18.44 -33.92 -6.20
CA THR A 556 -18.27 -32.46 -6.15
C THR A 556 -19.51 -31.80 -5.59
N ALA A 557 -19.35 -30.64 -4.95
CA ALA A 557 -20.45 -29.78 -4.54
C ALA A 557 -20.05 -28.30 -4.56
N ARG A 558 -21.02 -27.40 -4.69
CA ARG A 558 -20.87 -25.95 -4.50
C ARG A 558 -21.62 -25.49 -3.25
N LEU A 559 -21.27 -24.33 -2.72
CA LEU A 559 -22.04 -23.70 -1.64
C LEU A 559 -23.44 -23.31 -2.14
N PRO A 560 -24.45 -23.27 -1.25
CA PRO A 560 -25.85 -23.02 -1.63
C PRO A 560 -26.12 -21.51 -1.86
N ILE A 561 -25.24 -20.81 -2.57
CA ILE A 561 -25.32 -19.36 -2.76
C ILE A 561 -26.53 -19.00 -3.63
N LEU A 562 -26.74 -19.73 -4.72
CA LEU A 562 -27.81 -19.46 -5.69
C LEU A 562 -29.19 -19.73 -5.07
N GLU A 563 -29.28 -20.73 -4.21
CA GLU A 563 -30.49 -21.14 -3.52
C GLU A 563 -30.89 -20.14 -2.43
N PHE A 564 -29.90 -19.48 -1.83
CA PHE A 564 -30.11 -18.57 -0.70
C PHE A 564 -30.17 -17.10 -1.11
N SER A 565 -29.72 -16.74 -2.33
CA SER A 565 -29.63 -15.35 -2.79
C SER A 565 -30.60 -15.00 -3.91
N ASN A 566 -31.05 -13.75 -3.92
CA ASN A 566 -31.86 -13.21 -5.00
C ASN A 566 -30.95 -12.73 -6.14
N ALA A 567 -30.83 -13.52 -7.21
CA ALA A 567 -29.98 -13.21 -8.37
C ALA A 567 -30.33 -11.87 -9.06
N LYS A 568 -31.58 -11.41 -9.01
CA LYS A 568 -31.99 -10.11 -9.58
C LYS A 568 -31.56 -8.92 -8.72
N ALA A 569 -31.42 -9.11 -7.42
CA ALA A 569 -30.98 -8.09 -6.47
C ALA A 569 -29.47 -8.14 -6.18
N THR A 570 -28.82 -9.28 -6.50
CA THR A 570 -27.44 -9.56 -6.13
C THR A 570 -26.48 -9.21 -7.26
N LYS A 571 -25.58 -8.25 -7.04
CA LYS A 571 -24.52 -7.87 -8.01
C LYS A 571 -23.21 -8.66 -7.81
N TYR A 572 -23.23 -9.70 -6.99
CA TYR A 572 -22.06 -10.41 -6.52
C TYR A 572 -21.83 -11.73 -7.27
N ALA A 573 -20.58 -12.00 -7.67
CA ALA A 573 -20.23 -13.24 -8.35
C ALA A 573 -20.25 -14.45 -7.39
N PRO A 574 -20.72 -15.64 -7.80
CA PRO A 574 -20.85 -16.81 -6.92
C PRO A 574 -19.50 -17.45 -6.50
N VAL A 575 -18.37 -16.91 -6.97
CA VAL A 575 -17.03 -17.41 -6.66
C VAL A 575 -16.50 -16.74 -5.38
N LEU A 576 -16.15 -17.54 -4.38
CA LEU A 576 -15.63 -17.10 -3.09
C LEU A 576 -14.16 -17.50 -2.92
N SER A 577 -13.40 -16.66 -2.21
CA SER A 577 -12.03 -17.02 -1.81
C SER A 577 -12.02 -18.13 -0.76
N ILE A 578 -10.89 -18.84 -0.62
CA ILE A 578 -10.71 -19.98 0.31
C ILE A 578 -11.08 -19.56 1.74
N ASN A 579 -10.66 -18.36 2.18
CA ASN A 579 -11.00 -17.85 3.51
C ASN A 579 -12.50 -17.60 3.69
N GLN A 580 -13.18 -17.07 2.68
CA GLN A 580 -14.62 -16.82 2.76
C GLN A 580 -15.40 -18.13 2.88
N VAL A 581 -15.01 -19.14 2.09
CA VAL A 581 -15.57 -20.49 2.21
C VAL A 581 -15.29 -21.06 3.60
N PHE A 582 -14.06 -20.92 4.10
CA PHE A 582 -13.68 -21.42 5.42
C PHE A 582 -14.43 -20.75 6.57
N ASP A 583 -14.59 -19.43 6.52
CA ASP A 583 -15.34 -18.68 7.53
C ASP A 583 -16.83 -19.09 7.54
N ALA A 584 -17.42 -19.36 6.36
CA ALA A 584 -18.76 -19.93 6.27
C ALA A 584 -18.83 -21.33 6.89
N PHE A 585 -17.82 -22.18 6.64
CA PHE A 585 -17.73 -23.51 7.22
C PHE A 585 -17.70 -23.47 8.74
N LEU A 586 -16.86 -22.61 9.35
CA LEU A 586 -16.80 -22.48 10.82
C LEU A 586 -18.16 -22.10 11.42
N LYS A 587 -18.93 -21.27 10.74
CA LYS A 587 -20.30 -20.89 11.16
C LYS A 587 -21.26 -22.07 11.12
N VAL A 588 -21.22 -22.87 10.06
CA VAL A 588 -22.04 -24.07 9.94
C VAL A 588 -21.64 -25.12 11.00
N ILE A 589 -20.34 -25.32 11.22
CA ILE A 589 -19.80 -26.23 12.25
C ILE A 589 -20.25 -25.80 13.66
N HIS A 590 -20.35 -24.49 13.91
CA HIS A 590 -20.86 -23.95 15.16
C HIS A 590 -22.39 -24.10 15.33
N GLY A 591 -23.10 -24.62 14.33
CA GLY A 591 -24.56 -24.80 14.36
C GLY A 591 -25.36 -23.55 13.95
N GLU A 592 -24.70 -22.49 13.42
CA GLU A 592 -25.36 -21.27 12.96
C GLU A 592 -26.00 -21.44 11.56
N GLY A 593 -25.62 -22.50 10.83
CA GLY A 593 -26.16 -22.85 9.51
C GLY A 593 -25.64 -22.00 8.35
N TRP A 594 -26.04 -22.38 7.12
CA TRP A 594 -25.53 -21.76 5.88
C TRP A 594 -25.93 -20.30 5.71
N ARG A 595 -27.08 -19.88 6.25
CA ARG A 595 -27.53 -18.48 6.14
C ARG A 595 -26.55 -17.53 6.84
N GLU A 596 -26.20 -17.83 8.09
CA GLU A 596 -25.21 -17.03 8.84
C GLU A 596 -23.80 -17.20 8.26
N GLY A 597 -23.44 -18.41 7.83
CA GLY A 597 -22.17 -18.67 7.16
C GLY A 597 -21.97 -17.81 5.91
N LEU A 598 -22.97 -17.77 5.02
CA LEU A 598 -22.93 -16.97 3.79
C LEU A 598 -22.97 -15.47 4.08
N ARG A 599 -23.73 -15.02 5.08
CA ARG A 599 -23.73 -13.61 5.51
C ARG A 599 -22.36 -13.18 6.06
N ALA A 600 -21.70 -14.04 6.83
CA ALA A 600 -20.35 -13.78 7.33
C ALA A 600 -19.30 -13.77 6.21
N ALA A 601 -19.43 -14.67 5.24
CA ALA A 601 -18.52 -14.78 4.10
C ALA A 601 -18.68 -13.68 3.05
N VAL A 602 -19.90 -13.15 2.87
CA VAL A 602 -20.23 -12.17 1.83
C VAL A 602 -20.91 -10.93 2.46
N PRO A 603 -20.18 -9.80 2.59
CA PRO A 603 -20.73 -8.60 3.21
C PRO A 603 -21.90 -7.98 2.44
N GLU A 604 -22.98 -7.61 3.14
CA GLU A 604 -24.18 -6.94 2.57
C GLU A 604 -23.83 -5.68 1.75
N ARG A 605 -22.81 -4.92 2.18
CA ARG A 605 -22.31 -3.73 1.46
C ARG A 605 -21.86 -3.98 0.02
N LYS A 606 -21.67 -5.25 -0.38
CA LYS A 606 -21.34 -5.65 -1.76
C LYS A 606 -22.59 -5.99 -2.58
N GLY A 607 -23.79 -5.67 -2.07
CA GLY A 607 -25.06 -5.95 -2.74
C GLY A 607 -25.40 -7.44 -2.72
N PHE A 608 -25.03 -8.17 -1.66
CA PHE A 608 -25.43 -9.57 -1.47
C PHE A 608 -26.75 -9.60 -0.69
N ALA A 609 -27.82 -10.04 -1.35
CA ALA A 609 -29.17 -10.04 -0.78
C ALA A 609 -29.69 -11.49 -0.65
N LEU A 610 -29.89 -11.91 0.60
CA LEU A 610 -30.45 -13.22 0.94
C LEU A 610 -31.98 -13.19 0.85
N TYR A 611 -32.59 -14.33 0.54
CA TYR A 611 -34.04 -14.51 0.69
C TYR A 611 -34.48 -14.44 2.15
N SER A 612 -35.80 -14.35 2.38
CA SER A 612 -36.36 -14.42 3.74
C SER A 612 -35.99 -15.73 4.42
N GLU A 613 -35.97 -15.72 5.75
CA GLU A 613 -35.58 -16.87 6.55
C GLU A 613 -36.53 -18.06 6.33
N GLU A 614 -37.82 -17.81 6.16
CA GLU A 614 -38.83 -18.83 5.88
C GLU A 614 -38.57 -19.52 4.53
N LYS A 615 -38.27 -18.73 3.48
CA LYS A 615 -37.96 -19.28 2.16
C LYS A 615 -36.68 -20.12 2.20
N ILE A 616 -35.63 -19.62 2.85
CA ILE A 616 -34.38 -20.35 3.02
C ILE A 616 -34.62 -21.67 3.76
N ASN A 617 -35.35 -21.64 4.88
CA ASN A 617 -35.61 -22.85 5.67
C ASN A 617 -36.43 -23.87 4.88
N ALA A 618 -37.43 -23.44 4.12
CA ALA A 618 -38.20 -24.32 3.23
C ALA A 618 -37.32 -24.95 2.13
N THR A 619 -36.45 -24.15 1.50
CA THR A 619 -35.50 -24.64 0.49
C THR A 619 -34.50 -25.63 1.08
N VAL A 620 -33.93 -25.34 2.25
CA VAL A 620 -33.03 -26.24 2.96
C VAL A 620 -33.72 -27.55 3.31
N GLN A 621 -34.93 -27.51 3.85
CA GLN A 621 -35.68 -28.71 4.22
C GLN A 621 -35.89 -29.62 3.00
N HIS A 622 -36.34 -29.05 1.89
CA HIS A 622 -36.52 -29.79 0.63
C HIS A 622 -35.21 -30.42 0.12
N MET A 623 -34.12 -29.65 0.10
CA MET A 623 -32.83 -30.16 -0.35
C MET A 623 -32.26 -31.23 0.59
N LYS A 624 -32.46 -31.10 1.91
CA LYS A 624 -32.00 -32.08 2.90
C LYS A 624 -32.68 -33.44 2.70
N GLU A 625 -33.99 -33.45 2.47
CA GLU A 625 -34.78 -34.69 2.27
C GLU A 625 -34.32 -35.50 1.04
N GLN A 626 -33.72 -34.84 0.05
CA GLN A 626 -33.23 -35.46 -1.20
C GLN A 626 -31.70 -35.53 -1.27
N SER A 627 -31.00 -35.11 -0.21
CA SER A 627 -29.54 -35.12 -0.17
C SER A 627 -28.99 -36.49 0.20
N VAL A 628 -27.86 -36.85 -0.39
CA VAL A 628 -27.07 -38.02 0.01
C VAL A 628 -25.77 -37.50 0.60
N ASP A 629 -25.44 -37.92 1.82
CA ASP A 629 -24.26 -37.47 2.57
C ASP A 629 -24.11 -35.93 2.63
N GLY A 630 -25.24 -35.23 2.80
CA GLY A 630 -25.26 -33.76 2.89
C GLY A 630 -25.11 -33.03 1.55
N VAL A 631 -25.08 -33.75 0.42
CA VAL A 631 -25.01 -33.18 -0.93
C VAL A 631 -26.32 -33.42 -1.67
N TYR A 632 -26.94 -32.34 -2.15
CA TYR A 632 -28.12 -32.38 -2.99
C TYR A 632 -27.71 -32.45 -4.46
N MET A 633 -28.01 -33.57 -5.11
CA MET A 633 -27.66 -33.82 -6.52
C MET A 633 -28.73 -33.19 -7.40
N GLN A 634 -28.40 -32.12 -8.15
CA GLN A 634 -29.31 -31.59 -9.15
C GLN A 634 -29.30 -32.51 -10.37
N ALA A 635 -30.48 -32.94 -10.83
CA ALA A 635 -30.60 -33.71 -12.05
C ALA A 635 -30.01 -32.89 -13.21
N THR A 636 -28.99 -33.43 -13.88
CA THR A 636 -28.39 -32.81 -15.06
C THR A 636 -29.34 -32.95 -16.26
N SER A 637 -30.35 -32.09 -16.36
CA SER A 637 -30.97 -31.81 -17.67
C SER A 637 -30.21 -30.66 -18.31
N TYR A 638 -29.22 -31.01 -19.13
CA TYR A 638 -28.75 -30.13 -20.19
C TYR A 638 -29.88 -29.98 -21.20
N ASP A 639 -30.70 -28.94 -21.02
CA ASP A 639 -31.59 -28.40 -22.05
C ASP A 639 -31.58 -26.87 -21.89
N ASP A 640 -30.66 -26.23 -22.63
CA ASP A 640 -30.74 -24.81 -22.96
C ASP A 640 -31.96 -24.61 -23.88
N ASN A 641 -33.16 -24.59 -23.31
CA ASN A 641 -34.39 -24.06 -23.93
C ASN A 641 -35.59 -24.17 -22.97
N ASN A 642 -35.61 -23.38 -21.89
CA ASN A 642 -36.86 -22.82 -21.35
C ASN A 642 -36.59 -21.91 -20.15
N ASN A 643 -36.53 -20.60 -20.38
CA ASN A 643 -37.24 -19.67 -19.50
C ASN A 643 -37.42 -18.28 -20.16
N ASP A 644 -38.18 -18.25 -21.26
CA ASP A 644 -38.94 -17.06 -21.65
C ASP A 644 -40.41 -17.45 -21.65
N LYS A 645 -41.10 -17.23 -20.52
CA LYS A 645 -42.50 -16.72 -20.44
C LYS A 645 -43.05 -16.72 -19.02
N ALA A 646 -43.92 -15.73 -18.80
CA ALA A 646 -44.71 -15.37 -17.62
C ALA A 646 -43.91 -14.57 -16.56
N ASP A 647 -44.29 -13.35 -16.18
CA ASP A 647 -45.66 -12.85 -16.05
C ASP A 647 -45.77 -11.36 -16.37
N GLY A 648 -46.92 -11.03 -16.97
CA GLY A 648 -47.27 -9.69 -17.40
C GLY A 648 -47.81 -8.82 -16.28
N GLY A 649 -47.60 -7.52 -16.42
CA GLY A 649 -48.17 -6.49 -15.58
C GLY A 649 -47.76 -5.13 -16.13
N GLY A 650 -48.46 -4.67 -17.16
CA GLY A 650 -48.15 -3.42 -17.85
C GLY A 650 -48.58 -2.18 -17.07
N VAL A 651 -47.89 -1.06 -17.32
CA VAL A 651 -48.47 0.29 -17.45
C VAL A 651 -47.54 1.14 -18.34
N ASP A 652 -48.16 1.66 -19.40
CA ASP A 652 -47.94 2.88 -20.20
C ASP A 652 -46.61 3.25 -20.90
N VAL A 653 -46.84 3.48 -22.19
CA VAL A 653 -46.05 4.05 -23.28
C VAL A 653 -45.71 5.53 -23.03
N VAL A 654 -44.49 5.95 -23.35
CA VAL A 654 -44.22 7.18 -24.11
C VAL A 654 -42.90 7.07 -24.89
N ASP A 655 -43.00 7.40 -26.18
CA ASP A 655 -42.01 7.35 -27.25
C ASP A 655 -40.73 8.20 -27.05
N ALA A 656 -39.62 7.75 -27.64
CA ALA A 656 -38.76 8.59 -28.50
C ALA A 656 -37.70 7.79 -29.30
N LYS A 657 -37.99 7.59 -30.59
CA LYS A 657 -37.12 7.67 -31.80
C LYS A 657 -35.63 7.27 -31.74
N THR A 658 -35.36 6.14 -32.41
CA THR A 658 -34.35 5.77 -33.45
C THR A 658 -33.46 6.87 -34.09
N PRO A 659 -32.40 6.56 -34.90
CA PRO A 659 -31.90 5.23 -35.34
C PRO A 659 -30.38 4.99 -35.44
N ALA A 660 -30.01 3.71 -35.59
CA ALA A 660 -28.75 3.23 -36.20
C ALA A 660 -28.99 2.83 -37.68
N PRO A 661 -27.98 2.87 -38.58
CA PRO A 661 -28.16 2.56 -39.99
C PRO A 661 -27.83 1.10 -40.36
N ALA A 662 -28.78 0.51 -41.09
CA ALA A 662 -28.71 -0.32 -42.30
C ALA A 662 -27.62 -1.40 -42.50
N VAL A 663 -28.14 -2.62 -42.66
CA VAL A 663 -27.57 -3.81 -43.30
C VAL A 663 -27.74 -3.71 -44.83
N ALA A 664 -26.79 -4.25 -45.60
CA ALA A 664 -26.98 -4.61 -46.99
C ALA A 664 -26.81 -6.14 -47.17
N ASN A 665 -27.87 -6.78 -47.67
CA ASN A 665 -27.93 -8.18 -48.10
C ASN A 665 -27.62 -8.27 -49.60
N ALA A 666 -27.01 -9.38 -50.04
CA ALA A 666 -27.24 -9.93 -51.38
C ALA A 666 -26.97 -11.45 -51.42
N THR A 667 -28.07 -12.17 -51.66
CA THR A 667 -28.30 -13.53 -52.21
C THR A 667 -27.36 -13.99 -53.33
N ASN A 668 -27.05 -15.30 -53.46
CA ASN A 668 -27.83 -16.27 -54.28
C ASN A 668 -27.24 -17.71 -54.38
N GLN A 669 -28.15 -18.70 -54.40
CA GLN A 669 -28.24 -19.94 -55.23
C GLN A 669 -27.05 -20.94 -55.32
N GLN A 670 -27.24 -22.17 -54.82
CA GLN A 670 -27.70 -23.43 -55.48
C GLN A 670 -26.58 -24.19 -56.23
N ASP A 671 -26.26 -25.40 -55.77
CA ASP A 671 -26.45 -26.65 -56.54
C ASP A 671 -26.05 -27.90 -55.73
N ALA A 672 -26.84 -28.96 -55.88
CA ALA A 672 -26.57 -30.35 -55.49
C ALA A 672 -25.67 -31.00 -56.59
N GLU A 673 -24.95 -32.11 -56.44
CA GLU A 673 -25.39 -33.48 -56.11
C GLU A 673 -24.14 -34.41 -56.14
N GLN A 674 -24.13 -35.41 -55.23
CA GLN A 674 -23.59 -36.79 -55.34
C GLN A 674 -22.18 -37.09 -55.92
N LEU A 675 -21.35 -37.84 -55.15
CA LEU A 675 -21.03 -39.26 -55.41
C LEU A 675 -20.05 -39.90 -54.41
N ALA A 676 -20.23 -41.21 -54.28
CA ALA A 676 -19.63 -42.24 -53.44
C ALA A 676 -18.08 -42.29 -53.27
N ALA A 677 -17.71 -42.92 -52.13
CA ALA A 677 -16.39 -43.42 -51.70
C ALA A 677 -15.81 -44.55 -52.59
N PRO A 678 -14.80 -45.33 -52.15
CA PRO A 678 -13.51 -45.08 -51.48
C PRO A 678 -12.33 -45.55 -52.38
N MET A 679 -11.05 -45.40 -51.97
CA MET A 679 -10.03 -46.46 -52.11
C MET A 679 -8.71 -46.08 -51.44
N ASP A 680 -8.12 -47.13 -50.88
CA ASP A 680 -6.86 -47.26 -50.16
C ASP A 680 -5.70 -47.58 -51.14
N GLU A 681 -4.50 -47.65 -50.58
CA GLU A 681 -3.26 -48.31 -51.03
C GLU A 681 -2.11 -47.48 -51.63
N GLY A 682 -0.92 -47.78 -51.10
CA GLY A 682 0.39 -47.62 -51.73
C GLY A 682 1.40 -46.83 -50.89
N GLU A 683 2.05 -47.41 -49.86
CA GLU A 683 3.40 -48.02 -49.93
C GLU A 683 4.53 -47.00 -50.24
N THR A 684 5.72 -46.97 -49.63
CA THR A 684 6.49 -47.92 -48.80
C THR A 684 7.78 -47.23 -48.27
N LYS A 685 8.35 -47.83 -47.21
CA LYS A 685 9.79 -47.96 -46.85
C LYS A 685 10.53 -46.73 -46.26
N GLY A 686 11.32 -46.87 -45.19
CA GLY A 686 11.70 -48.06 -44.42
C GLY A 686 12.75 -47.75 -43.34
N GLU A 687 12.77 -48.61 -42.32
CA GLU A 687 13.95 -49.20 -41.63
C GLU A 687 14.92 -48.27 -40.89
N HIS A 688 15.55 -48.61 -39.77
CA HIS A 688 15.43 -49.62 -38.70
C HIS A 688 16.59 -49.28 -37.75
N SER A 689 16.41 -49.35 -36.44
CA SER A 689 17.30 -50.10 -35.53
C SER A 689 16.86 -49.88 -34.08
N GLU A 690 16.34 -50.95 -33.49
CA GLU A 690 16.31 -51.22 -32.06
C GLU A 690 17.74 -51.44 -31.56
N GLU A 691 18.03 -51.13 -30.29
CA GLU A 691 18.31 -52.20 -29.31
C GLU A 691 18.54 -51.68 -27.87
N THR A 692 17.88 -52.39 -26.95
CA THR A 692 18.30 -52.84 -25.59
C THR A 692 18.63 -51.86 -24.45
N ALA A 693 17.84 -51.99 -23.38
CA ALA A 693 18.26 -51.84 -21.99
C ALA A 693 19.03 -53.10 -21.52
N PRO A 694 19.87 -53.02 -20.46
CA PRO A 694 19.35 -53.33 -19.11
C PRO A 694 19.97 -52.49 -17.95
N ALA A 695 19.27 -52.49 -16.80
CA ALA A 695 19.70 -51.97 -15.49
C ALA A 695 20.76 -52.88 -14.81
N PRO A 696 21.06 -52.80 -13.48
CA PRO A 696 21.37 -51.69 -12.55
C PRO A 696 22.73 -51.91 -11.83
N ALA A 697 23.28 -50.93 -11.08
CA ALA A 697 24.07 -51.19 -9.85
C ALA A 697 24.44 -49.92 -9.06
N ALA A 698 24.21 -50.04 -7.75
CA ALA A 698 24.73 -49.33 -6.58
C ALA A 698 26.01 -48.47 -6.69
N ALA A 699 25.97 -47.30 -6.03
CA ALA A 699 26.86 -46.88 -4.95
C ALA A 699 26.22 -45.73 -4.16
#